data_AF-A0A7C6J2Y8-F1
#
_entry.id   AF-A0A7C6J2Y8-F1
#
_cell.length_a   1.000
_cell.length_b   1.000
_cell.length_c   1.000
_cell.angle_alpha   90.00
_cell.angle_beta   90.00
_cell.angle_gamma   90.00
#
_symmetry.space_group_name_H-M   'P 1'
#
loop_
_entity.id
_entity.type
_entity.pdbx_description
1 polymer ?
#
loop_
_entity_poly.entity_id
_entity_poly.type
_entity_poly.pdbx_seq_one_letter_code
_entity_poly.pdbx_strand_id
1 'polypeptide(L)'
;MEKGVKGILRVFFVLAFLLMPAAVQAGLPLHHDLSPVPAGVYKYGLYGYDNPATLTYLHQPDLYFTWLNQENGAKLQKWGLFGAIPHLGFGMVNQKTPAGSVIDYRLSMAIGDRSLAVGLGYGWSRGDTEIFDRDRLLTVGFLARPTRWLSVGATGYHGIYQGEQQLSVDLGWRPKGNEMLTIFTGLRVDKGEKFAEGRWAVGFIYEGLTGLRITGQVLENQLMFGASVSLGRFGYTRYDRSDRENREIVTTTTHGIRFGAYDRTFRDRYMNRGKNYLYLDLRGNLGYRRYRYFDSSNTLQGILQSIAEAERDPTIAGIALNLSGMNASPAMRWEIRERLRQFQKTGKRVVVYIDRGGITDYHLASVADYIVIDPLGRLSLTGFTTGQVYWKGTLEKLGIGVEELRFNTYKSAMESWTQEEMSAADREQSQRLVDVFYELVRADVTAARGISESEYERLVNEVAFFSPEEAVANGLADAVGRWDKIYEHLEQIEGKKPNLINPSAMPAHNEPFDDYWGEPPQIAVIYALGVCDLDAGIGARHLSHVIRQAGQNRRVKAIVFRVDSPGGDALASDLVAEALREAGQEKPVIVSQGTVAASGGYWISMYGDTILAAPNTITGSIGVINGWFYDKGFKEKIGLSTDLVKRGNFADLGFGILLPLVNIRLADRNLTEEEFEIMKAQGMAIYEDFLAKAAEGRGMDCEEMEAYAQGRIWSGLDGVAIGLVDEIGGLADAIRMAREKAGLPPGEKVRIVEFPAMGGFTSTAGAIMTRLFGVEKETDPLLEEVKFRTRHNGEPLPVLPLEFTMP
;
A
#
# COMPACT_ATOMS: atom_id res chain seq x y z
N MET A 1 -6.66 -28.87 -8.00
CA MET A 1 -7.83 -28.29 -7.30
C MET A 1 -8.79 -29.35 -6.76
N GLU A 2 -9.12 -30.43 -7.49
CA GLU A 2 -10.09 -31.45 -7.03
C GLU A 2 -9.75 -32.19 -5.72
N LYS A 3 -8.47 -32.46 -5.43
CA LYS A 3 -8.09 -33.24 -4.23
C LYS A 3 -8.21 -32.46 -2.91
N GLY A 4 -8.03 -31.13 -2.93
CA GLY A 4 -8.12 -30.28 -1.73
C GLY A 4 -9.57 -29.97 -1.32
N VAL A 5 -10.44 -29.74 -2.29
CA VAL A 5 -11.87 -29.46 -2.06
C VAL A 5 -12.59 -30.70 -1.53
N LYS A 6 -12.28 -31.90 -2.07
CA LYS A 6 -12.83 -33.17 -1.55
C LYS A 6 -12.37 -33.49 -0.12
N GLY A 7 -11.17 -33.07 0.27
CA GLY A 7 -10.63 -33.25 1.63
C GLY A 7 -11.32 -32.37 2.67
N ILE A 8 -11.53 -31.09 2.36
CA ILE A 8 -12.19 -30.13 3.26
C ILE A 8 -13.67 -30.47 3.44
N LEU A 9 -14.38 -30.82 2.35
CA LEU A 9 -15.76 -31.30 2.45
C LEU A 9 -15.88 -32.59 3.27
N ARG A 10 -14.96 -33.56 3.12
CA ARG A 10 -14.99 -34.81 3.90
C ARG A 10 -14.75 -34.57 5.39
N VAL A 11 -13.80 -33.71 5.76
CA VAL A 11 -13.52 -33.41 7.18
C VAL A 11 -14.72 -32.70 7.83
N PHE A 12 -15.37 -31.78 7.10
CA PHE A 12 -16.57 -31.10 7.58
C PHE A 12 -17.78 -32.04 7.69
N PHE A 13 -17.99 -32.92 6.70
CA PHE A 13 -19.02 -33.96 6.74
C PHE A 13 -18.83 -34.94 7.90
N VAL A 14 -17.59 -35.31 8.23
CA VAL A 14 -17.27 -36.26 9.31
C VAL A 14 -17.44 -35.61 10.69
N LEU A 15 -17.04 -34.35 10.87
CA LEU A 15 -17.24 -33.63 12.13
C LEU A 15 -18.72 -33.28 12.40
N ALA A 16 -19.50 -32.99 11.35
CA ALA A 16 -20.94 -32.74 11.48
C ALA A 16 -21.76 -34.02 11.78
N PHE A 17 -21.28 -35.20 11.40
CA PHE A 17 -21.99 -36.48 11.60
C PHE A 17 -21.72 -37.16 12.95
N LEU A 18 -20.65 -36.80 13.67
CA LEU A 18 -20.19 -37.55 14.86
C LEU A 18 -20.90 -37.20 16.18
N LEU A 19 -21.88 -36.29 16.19
CA LEU A 19 -22.57 -35.84 17.41
C LEU A 19 -24.09 -36.08 17.35
N MET A 20 -24.52 -37.34 17.28
CA MET A 20 -25.95 -37.71 17.30
C MET A 20 -26.28 -38.75 18.37
N PRO A 21 -27.23 -38.43 19.28
CA PRO A 21 -28.28 -39.35 19.68
C PRO A 21 -29.65 -38.92 19.12
N ALA A 22 -30.55 -39.90 19.07
CA ALA A 22 -31.88 -39.81 18.49
C ALA A 22 -32.95 -39.47 19.55
N ALA A 23 -33.87 -38.56 19.21
CA ALA A 23 -35.33 -38.73 19.28
C ALA A 23 -36.08 -37.38 19.14
N VAL A 24 -37.26 -37.47 18.51
CA VAL A 24 -38.42 -36.55 18.45
C VAL A 24 -38.27 -35.20 17.72
N GLN A 25 -39.33 -34.87 16.98
CA GLN A 25 -39.47 -33.83 15.97
C GLN A 25 -40.15 -32.60 16.58
N ALA A 26 -39.45 -31.48 16.53
CA ALA A 26 -39.83 -30.12 16.92
C ALA A 26 -39.05 -29.16 16.00
N GLY A 27 -39.51 -27.92 15.81
CA GLY A 27 -39.22 -27.10 14.62
C GLY A 27 -38.19 -25.98 14.78
N LEU A 28 -37.03 -26.15 14.15
CA LEU A 28 -36.09 -25.05 13.89
C LEU A 28 -36.80 -23.89 13.15
N PRO A 29 -36.60 -22.64 13.59
CA PRO A 29 -37.36 -21.52 13.06
C PRO A 29 -37.15 -21.33 11.54
N LEU A 30 -38.27 -21.19 10.82
CA LEU A 30 -38.32 -20.74 9.43
C LEU A 30 -37.99 -19.22 9.38
N HIS A 31 -36.69 -18.90 9.35
CA HIS A 31 -36.21 -17.53 9.23
C HIS A 31 -36.05 -17.05 7.77
N HIS A 32 -36.23 -17.96 6.80
CA HIS A 32 -36.22 -17.67 5.35
C HIS A 32 -37.27 -16.64 4.89
N ASP A 33 -38.18 -16.20 5.75
CA ASP A 33 -39.16 -15.15 5.41
C ASP A 33 -38.55 -13.75 5.36
N LEU A 34 -37.46 -13.52 6.10
CA LEU A 34 -36.87 -12.19 6.26
C LEU A 34 -35.70 -11.92 5.32
N SER A 35 -35.15 -12.97 4.68
CA SER A 35 -34.11 -12.88 3.65
C SER A 35 -34.53 -13.60 2.36
N PRO A 36 -34.54 -12.92 1.21
CA PRO A 36 -34.89 -13.52 -0.08
C PRO A 36 -33.71 -14.22 -0.78
N VAL A 37 -32.53 -14.25 -0.16
CA VAL A 37 -31.32 -14.83 -0.76
C VAL A 37 -30.61 -15.70 0.27
N PRO A 38 -30.07 -16.86 -0.14
CA PRO A 38 -29.17 -17.64 0.69
C PRO A 38 -28.00 -16.81 1.24
N ALA A 39 -27.69 -17.01 2.51
CA ALA A 39 -26.76 -16.15 3.25
C ALA A 39 -25.33 -16.20 2.68
N GLY A 40 -24.89 -17.35 2.15
CA GLY A 40 -23.56 -17.52 1.56
C GLY A 40 -23.33 -16.75 0.25
N VAL A 41 -24.39 -16.25 -0.39
CA VAL A 41 -24.32 -15.60 -1.71
C VAL A 41 -24.53 -14.09 -1.63
N TYR A 42 -25.30 -13.62 -0.64
CA TYR A 42 -25.64 -12.21 -0.53
C TYR A 42 -24.68 -11.41 0.35
N LYS A 43 -24.61 -10.10 0.10
CA LYS A 43 -23.71 -9.18 0.82
C LYS A 43 -24.01 -9.12 2.32
N TYR A 44 -25.29 -9.13 2.69
CA TYR A 44 -25.70 -8.79 4.06
C TYR A 44 -25.93 -10.01 4.94
N GLY A 45 -26.40 -11.14 4.42
CA GLY A 45 -26.57 -12.41 5.18
C GLY A 45 -27.24 -12.27 6.56
N LEU A 46 -28.17 -11.30 6.70
CA LEU A 46 -28.74 -10.84 7.97
C LEU A 46 -27.69 -10.62 9.09
N TYR A 47 -26.51 -10.13 8.71
CA TYR A 47 -25.38 -9.78 9.57
C TYR A 47 -24.96 -10.90 10.50
N GLY A 48 -24.77 -12.10 9.93
CA GLY A 48 -24.34 -13.26 10.66
C GLY A 48 -25.46 -13.94 11.46
N TYR A 49 -26.71 -13.47 11.37
CA TYR A 49 -27.84 -14.16 11.96
C TYR A 49 -28.02 -15.53 11.30
N ASP A 50 -28.12 -15.59 9.97
CA ASP A 50 -28.27 -16.86 9.26
C ASP A 50 -26.93 -17.62 9.22
N ASN A 51 -25.96 -17.11 8.46
CA ASN A 51 -24.62 -17.69 8.38
C ASN A 51 -23.60 -16.76 9.06
N PRO A 52 -23.11 -17.08 10.27
CA PRO A 52 -22.16 -16.22 10.98
C PRO A 52 -20.87 -15.97 10.19
N ALA A 53 -20.42 -16.88 9.32
CA ALA A 53 -19.20 -16.71 8.53
C ALA A 53 -19.22 -15.49 7.58
N THR A 54 -20.42 -15.00 7.22
CA THR A 54 -20.60 -13.82 6.37
C THR A 54 -20.10 -12.52 7.01
N LEU A 55 -19.93 -12.48 8.33
CA LEU A 55 -19.43 -11.32 9.08
C LEU A 55 -18.01 -10.90 8.69
N THR A 56 -17.22 -11.79 8.07
CA THR A 56 -15.88 -11.48 7.54
C THR A 56 -15.89 -10.56 6.30
N TYR A 57 -17.05 -10.42 5.63
CA TYR A 57 -17.21 -9.52 4.48
C TYR A 57 -17.58 -8.08 4.86
N LEU A 58 -18.01 -7.88 6.10
CA LEU A 58 -18.40 -6.58 6.60
C LEU A 58 -17.15 -5.76 6.98
N HIS A 59 -17.05 -4.55 6.45
CA HIS A 59 -15.89 -3.66 6.66
C HIS A 59 -16.27 -2.32 7.32
N GLN A 60 -17.56 -2.07 7.52
CA GLN A 60 -18.10 -0.92 8.24
C GLN A 60 -19.28 -1.39 9.11
N PRO A 61 -19.56 -0.73 10.24
CA PRO A 61 -20.78 -0.99 11.01
C PRO A 61 -22.05 -0.78 10.16
N ASP A 62 -23.02 -1.69 10.30
CA ASP A 62 -24.27 -1.64 9.52
C ASP A 62 -25.47 -2.14 10.35
N LEU A 63 -26.66 -1.62 10.05
CA LEU A 63 -27.94 -2.05 10.65
C LEU A 63 -28.99 -2.29 9.57
N TYR A 64 -29.82 -3.30 9.77
CA TYR A 64 -30.92 -3.67 8.88
C TYR A 64 -32.15 -4.03 9.69
N PHE A 65 -33.23 -3.32 9.44
CA PHE A 65 -34.55 -3.60 9.98
C PHE A 65 -35.44 -4.13 8.87
N THR A 66 -36.14 -5.23 9.10
CA THR A 66 -37.02 -5.87 8.11
C THR A 66 -38.33 -6.29 8.76
N TRP A 67 -39.43 -6.20 8.02
CA TRP A 67 -40.74 -6.61 8.49
C TRP A 67 -41.57 -7.22 7.37
N LEU A 68 -42.53 -8.02 7.78
CA LEU A 68 -43.38 -8.80 6.89
C LEU A 68 -44.83 -8.39 7.05
N ASN A 69 -45.52 -8.22 5.93
CA ASN A 69 -46.93 -7.92 5.82
C ASN A 69 -47.65 -9.03 5.03
N GLN A 70 -48.78 -9.52 5.55
CA GLN A 70 -49.67 -10.42 4.83
C GLN A 70 -50.90 -9.65 4.30
N GLU A 71 -51.40 -10.03 3.13
CA GLU A 71 -52.51 -9.36 2.43
C GLU A 71 -53.82 -9.28 3.26
N ASN A 72 -54.07 -10.24 4.16
CA ASN A 72 -55.35 -10.39 4.86
C ASN A 72 -55.37 -10.02 6.37
N GLY A 73 -54.33 -9.42 6.95
CA GLY A 73 -54.41 -8.97 8.36
C GLY A 73 -53.10 -8.56 9.05
N ALA A 74 -53.22 -7.50 9.87
CA ALA A 74 -52.26 -6.87 10.80
C ALA A 74 -50.82 -6.59 10.31
N LYS A 75 -50.47 -5.31 10.24
CA LYS A 75 -49.10 -4.83 9.98
C LYS A 75 -48.17 -5.19 11.15
N LEU A 76 -46.91 -5.56 10.85
CA LEU A 76 -45.82 -5.80 11.83
C LEU A 76 -45.96 -7.04 12.73
N GLN A 77 -46.66 -8.09 12.30
CA GLN A 77 -46.71 -9.35 13.06
C GLN A 77 -45.36 -10.08 13.15
N LYS A 78 -44.51 -9.98 12.12
CA LYS A 78 -43.16 -10.53 12.11
C LYS A 78 -42.17 -9.47 11.64
N TRP A 79 -41.13 -9.22 12.43
CA TRP A 79 -40.09 -8.24 12.12
C TRP A 79 -38.75 -8.65 12.73
N GLY A 80 -37.65 -8.17 12.15
CA GLY A 80 -36.30 -8.43 12.60
C GLY A 80 -35.43 -7.18 12.57
N LEU A 81 -34.50 -7.10 13.52
CA LEU A 81 -33.47 -6.08 13.64
C LEU A 81 -32.11 -6.77 13.70
N PHE A 82 -31.23 -6.43 12.76
CA PHE A 82 -29.93 -7.05 12.60
C PHE A 82 -28.86 -5.97 12.55
N GLY A 83 -27.77 -6.14 13.29
CA GLY A 83 -26.64 -5.23 13.28
C GLY A 83 -25.33 -5.96 13.38
N ALA A 84 -24.30 -5.40 12.74
CA ALA A 84 -22.96 -5.93 12.86
C ALA A 84 -21.90 -4.84 12.77
N ILE A 85 -20.77 -5.18 13.38
CA ILE A 85 -19.47 -4.58 13.11
C ILE A 85 -18.60 -5.68 12.48
N PRO A 86 -17.44 -5.38 11.88
CA PRO A 86 -16.58 -6.41 11.32
C PRO A 86 -16.35 -7.55 12.31
N HIS A 87 -16.59 -8.80 11.86
CA HIS A 87 -16.46 -10.04 12.65
C HIS A 87 -17.46 -10.29 13.78
N LEU A 88 -18.38 -9.37 14.10
CA LEU A 88 -19.34 -9.52 15.19
C LEU A 88 -20.74 -9.06 14.78
N GLY A 89 -21.74 -9.89 15.01
CA GLY A 89 -23.13 -9.64 14.63
C GLY A 89 -24.11 -9.91 15.76
N PHE A 90 -25.20 -9.16 15.75
CA PHE A 90 -26.34 -9.35 16.63
C PHE A 90 -27.62 -9.28 15.81
N GLY A 91 -28.56 -10.18 16.08
CA GLY A 91 -29.88 -10.13 15.47
C GLY A 91 -30.98 -10.46 16.44
N MET A 92 -32.14 -9.88 16.20
CA MET A 92 -33.35 -10.08 16.96
C MET A 92 -34.52 -10.23 16.00
N VAL A 93 -35.36 -11.24 16.19
CA VAL A 93 -36.56 -11.51 15.38
C VAL A 93 -37.75 -11.65 16.30
N ASN A 94 -38.75 -10.79 16.12
CA ASN A 94 -40.03 -10.88 16.81
C ASN A 94 -41.07 -11.53 15.89
N GLN A 95 -41.85 -12.45 16.45
CA GLN A 95 -42.97 -13.08 15.78
C GLN A 95 -44.19 -13.06 16.71
N LYS A 96 -45.32 -12.58 16.20
CA LYS A 96 -46.60 -12.51 16.92
C LYS A 96 -47.69 -13.15 16.08
N THR A 97 -48.45 -14.04 16.70
CA THR A 97 -49.62 -14.71 16.12
C THR A 97 -50.82 -14.55 17.08
N PRO A 98 -52.04 -14.94 16.69
CA PRO A 98 -53.16 -15.00 17.62
C PRO A 98 -52.91 -15.92 18.83
N ALA A 99 -51.99 -16.91 18.71
CA ALA A 99 -51.67 -17.87 19.76
C ALA A 99 -50.63 -17.38 20.77
N GLY A 100 -49.85 -16.33 20.46
CA GLY A 100 -48.83 -15.79 21.36
C GLY A 100 -47.80 -14.90 20.67
N SER A 101 -46.70 -14.59 21.38
CA SER A 101 -45.55 -13.87 20.84
C SER A 101 -44.21 -14.40 21.33
N VAL A 102 -43.21 -14.41 20.44
CA VAL A 102 -41.85 -14.83 20.76
C VAL A 102 -40.84 -13.87 20.14
N ILE A 103 -39.73 -13.65 20.84
CA ILE A 103 -38.57 -12.89 20.37
C ILE A 103 -37.35 -13.80 20.42
N ASP A 104 -36.77 -14.05 19.25
CA ASP A 104 -35.54 -14.78 19.06
C ASP A 104 -34.36 -13.79 19.01
N TYR A 105 -33.28 -14.09 19.72
CA TYR A 105 -32.04 -13.32 19.74
C TYR A 105 -30.90 -14.18 19.25
N ARG A 106 -29.88 -13.57 18.64
CA ARG A 106 -28.65 -14.25 18.25
C ARG A 106 -27.45 -13.33 18.33
N LEU A 107 -26.36 -13.85 18.91
CA LEU A 107 -25.04 -13.24 18.88
C LEU A 107 -24.13 -14.12 18.02
N SER A 108 -23.42 -13.52 17.07
CA SER A 108 -22.61 -14.21 16.08
C SER A 108 -21.21 -13.61 15.99
N MET A 109 -20.22 -14.47 15.73
CA MET A 109 -18.82 -14.08 15.52
C MET A 109 -18.20 -14.87 14.39
N ALA A 110 -17.21 -14.29 13.70
CA ALA A 110 -16.51 -15.00 12.62
C ALA A 110 -15.02 -14.69 12.53
N ILE A 111 -14.26 -15.69 12.12
CA ILE A 111 -12.83 -15.62 11.84
C ILE A 111 -12.55 -16.03 10.39
N GLY A 112 -11.40 -15.62 9.88
CA GLY A 112 -10.97 -15.91 8.51
C GLY A 112 -10.87 -14.65 7.65
N ASP A 113 -10.87 -14.85 6.33
CA ASP A 113 -10.76 -13.80 5.33
C ASP A 113 -11.87 -13.90 4.28
N ARG A 114 -11.79 -13.10 3.21
CA ARG A 114 -12.82 -13.08 2.17
C ARG A 114 -12.87 -14.34 1.31
N SER A 115 -11.87 -15.21 1.41
CA SER A 115 -11.78 -16.47 0.66
C SER A 115 -12.23 -17.67 1.49
N LEU A 116 -11.95 -17.67 2.78
CA LEU A 116 -12.36 -18.74 3.69
C LEU A 116 -12.69 -18.16 5.06
N ALA A 117 -13.91 -18.41 5.52
CA ALA A 117 -14.38 -17.96 6.82
C ALA A 117 -15.18 -19.04 7.54
N VAL A 118 -15.08 -19.02 8.87
CA VAL A 118 -15.86 -19.84 9.79
C VAL A 118 -16.50 -18.91 10.81
N GLY A 119 -17.76 -19.17 11.14
CA GLY A 119 -18.47 -18.40 12.15
C GLY A 119 -19.20 -19.29 13.15
N LEU A 120 -19.43 -18.73 14.33
CA LEU A 120 -20.21 -19.34 15.39
C LEU A 120 -21.30 -18.35 15.83
N GLY A 121 -22.50 -18.86 16.05
CA GLY A 121 -23.63 -18.10 16.55
C GLY A 121 -24.30 -18.80 17.73
N TYR A 122 -24.73 -18.04 18.72
CA TYR A 122 -25.51 -18.52 19.84
C TYR A 122 -26.85 -17.78 19.89
N GLY A 123 -27.95 -18.54 19.86
CA GLY A 123 -29.30 -18.00 19.86
C GLY A 123 -30.11 -18.41 21.09
N TRP A 124 -30.97 -17.52 21.55
CA TRP A 124 -31.92 -17.77 22.65
C TRP A 124 -33.22 -17.03 22.38
N SER A 125 -34.31 -17.45 23.03
CA SER A 125 -35.63 -16.88 22.80
C SER A 125 -36.31 -16.46 24.11
N ARG A 126 -37.25 -15.52 24.02
CA ARG A 126 -38.09 -15.04 25.14
C ARG A 126 -39.54 -14.91 24.69
N GLY A 127 -40.48 -15.12 25.61
CA GLY A 127 -41.92 -15.04 25.34
C GLY A 127 -42.55 -16.42 25.44
N ASP A 128 -43.51 -16.70 24.56
CA ASP A 128 -44.23 -17.97 24.53
C ASP A 128 -43.41 -19.08 23.85
N THR A 129 -42.19 -19.34 24.35
CA THR A 129 -41.21 -20.22 23.69
C THR A 129 -41.70 -21.65 23.47
N GLU A 130 -42.55 -22.18 24.36
CA GLU A 130 -43.15 -23.50 24.19
C GLU A 130 -44.21 -23.53 23.07
N ILE A 131 -45.01 -22.45 22.92
CA ILE A 131 -46.03 -22.34 21.87
C ILE A 131 -45.37 -22.24 20.48
N PHE A 132 -44.21 -21.59 20.42
CA PHE A 132 -43.43 -21.40 19.20
C PHE A 132 -42.29 -22.41 19.04
N ASP A 133 -42.23 -23.42 19.91
CA ASP A 133 -41.27 -24.52 19.87
C ASP A 133 -39.81 -24.04 19.75
N ARG A 134 -39.42 -23.09 20.61
CA ARG A 134 -38.10 -22.45 20.56
C ARG A 134 -37.11 -23.14 21.48
N ASP A 135 -36.01 -23.59 20.88
CA ASP A 135 -34.82 -24.07 21.58
C ASP A 135 -33.69 -23.02 21.58
N ARG A 136 -32.75 -23.16 22.51
CA ARG A 136 -31.45 -22.48 22.41
C ARG A 136 -30.66 -23.09 21.26
N LEU A 137 -30.07 -22.22 20.44
CA LEU A 137 -29.50 -22.62 19.17
C LEU A 137 -28.00 -22.38 19.14
N LEU A 138 -27.24 -23.40 18.74
CA LEU A 138 -25.87 -23.23 18.28
C LEU A 138 -25.86 -23.22 16.75
N THR A 139 -25.25 -22.19 16.16
CA THR A 139 -25.08 -22.03 14.71
C THR A 139 -23.61 -22.12 14.35
N VAL A 140 -23.26 -22.93 13.37
CA VAL A 140 -21.91 -23.01 12.80
C VAL A 140 -21.99 -22.65 11.33
N GLY A 141 -21.32 -21.58 10.95
CA GLY A 141 -21.28 -21.08 9.59
C GLY A 141 -19.95 -21.36 8.91
N PHE A 142 -20.00 -21.65 7.62
CA PHE A 142 -18.84 -21.77 6.75
C PHE A 142 -19.08 -20.97 5.47
N LEU A 143 -18.02 -20.33 4.97
CA LEU A 143 -18.03 -19.62 3.71
C LEU A 143 -16.70 -19.83 2.99
N ALA A 144 -16.74 -20.34 1.75
CA ALA A 144 -15.60 -20.48 0.87
C ALA A 144 -15.84 -19.77 -0.47
N ARG A 145 -14.95 -18.85 -0.82
CA ARG A 145 -14.94 -18.10 -2.07
C ARG A 145 -13.56 -18.25 -2.73
N PRO A 146 -13.26 -19.42 -3.32
CA PRO A 146 -11.93 -19.72 -3.85
C PRO A 146 -11.57 -18.91 -5.10
N THR A 147 -12.58 -18.31 -5.76
CA THR A 147 -12.42 -17.47 -6.95
C THR A 147 -13.43 -16.33 -6.91
N ARG A 148 -13.26 -15.33 -7.77
CA ARG A 148 -14.22 -14.22 -7.91
C ARG A 148 -15.58 -14.62 -8.47
N TRP A 149 -15.70 -15.81 -9.06
CA TRP A 149 -16.93 -16.28 -9.71
C TRP A 149 -17.73 -17.25 -8.86
N LEU A 150 -17.17 -17.81 -7.78
CA LEU A 150 -17.77 -18.90 -7.02
C LEU A 150 -17.87 -18.58 -5.53
N SER A 151 -19.04 -18.79 -4.95
CA SER A 151 -19.27 -18.76 -3.50
C SER A 151 -19.93 -20.05 -3.05
N VAL A 152 -19.42 -20.66 -1.99
CA VAL A 152 -19.98 -21.84 -1.35
C VAL A 152 -20.22 -21.51 0.11
N GLY A 153 -21.47 -21.51 0.54
CA GLY A 153 -21.86 -21.34 1.93
C GLY A 153 -22.33 -22.67 2.52
N ALA A 154 -22.08 -22.89 3.79
CA ALA A 154 -22.79 -23.91 4.54
C ALA A 154 -23.13 -23.38 5.93
N THR A 155 -24.24 -23.82 6.50
CA THR A 155 -24.65 -23.45 7.85
C THR A 155 -25.32 -24.62 8.53
N GLY A 156 -24.76 -25.03 9.66
CA GLY A 156 -25.34 -26.02 10.55
C GLY A 156 -26.03 -25.33 11.71
N TYR A 157 -27.24 -25.76 12.03
CA TYR A 157 -27.97 -25.34 13.22
C TYR A 157 -28.17 -26.56 14.12
N HIS A 158 -28.01 -26.35 15.43
CA HIS A 158 -28.22 -27.39 16.42
C HIS A 158 -29.00 -26.84 17.62
N GLY A 159 -30.16 -27.42 17.89
CA GLY A 159 -30.93 -27.18 19.11
C GLY A 159 -30.29 -27.90 20.30
N ILE A 160 -29.98 -27.15 21.37
CA ILE A 160 -29.22 -27.64 22.52
C ILE A 160 -30.03 -28.61 23.39
N TYR A 161 -31.35 -28.39 23.53
CA TYR A 161 -32.18 -29.20 24.42
C TYR A 161 -33.02 -30.23 23.65
N GLN A 162 -33.58 -29.84 22.52
CA GLN A 162 -34.44 -30.72 21.71
C GLN A 162 -33.63 -31.60 20.73
N GLY A 163 -32.33 -31.31 20.56
CA GLY A 163 -31.43 -32.12 19.73
C GLY A 163 -31.69 -32.03 18.22
N GLU A 164 -32.48 -31.03 17.80
CA GLU A 164 -32.77 -30.71 16.42
C GLU A 164 -31.50 -30.32 15.66
N GLN A 165 -31.45 -30.67 14.37
CA GLN A 165 -30.33 -30.33 13.50
C GLN A 165 -30.83 -29.96 12.11
N GLN A 166 -30.17 -28.98 11.50
CA GLN A 166 -30.42 -28.57 10.12
C GLN A 166 -29.12 -28.21 9.46
N LEU A 167 -29.03 -28.56 8.18
CA LEU A 167 -27.93 -28.16 7.31
C LEU A 167 -28.49 -27.35 6.15
N SER A 168 -27.95 -26.15 5.96
CA SER A 168 -28.15 -25.35 4.76
C SER A 168 -26.84 -25.31 3.96
N VAL A 169 -26.92 -25.47 2.65
CA VAL A 169 -25.80 -25.37 1.71
C VAL A 169 -26.18 -24.41 0.59
N ASP A 170 -25.31 -23.44 0.34
CA ASP A 170 -25.52 -22.37 -0.64
C ASP A 170 -24.43 -22.45 -1.71
N LEU A 171 -24.83 -22.27 -2.97
CA LEU A 171 -23.92 -22.13 -4.10
C LEU A 171 -24.27 -20.87 -4.87
N GLY A 172 -23.28 -20.01 -5.07
CA GLY A 172 -23.39 -18.78 -5.85
C GLY A 172 -22.40 -18.78 -7.00
N TRP A 173 -22.85 -18.34 -8.17
CA TRP A 173 -22.04 -18.17 -9.37
C TRP A 173 -22.20 -16.78 -9.97
N ARG A 174 -21.09 -16.11 -10.28
CA ARG A 174 -21.04 -14.81 -10.94
C ARG A 174 -20.31 -14.94 -12.28
N PRO A 175 -20.99 -14.99 -13.42
CA PRO A 175 -20.37 -15.27 -14.71
C PRO A 175 -19.23 -14.32 -15.07
N LYS A 176 -19.37 -13.02 -14.76
CA LYS A 176 -18.35 -12.00 -14.99
C LYS A 176 -17.38 -11.81 -13.81
N GLY A 177 -17.63 -12.47 -12.68
CA GLY A 177 -16.81 -12.34 -11.47
C GLY A 177 -17.05 -11.03 -10.70
N ASN A 178 -18.15 -10.34 -10.99
CA ASN A 178 -18.59 -9.12 -10.33
C ASN A 178 -20.07 -9.20 -9.95
N GLU A 179 -20.58 -8.18 -9.25
CA GLU A 179 -21.95 -8.12 -8.70
C GLU A 179 -23.06 -8.04 -9.74
N MET A 180 -22.75 -7.73 -11.01
CA MET A 180 -23.72 -7.44 -12.07
C MET A 180 -24.81 -8.53 -12.18
N LEU A 181 -24.40 -9.79 -12.14
CA LEU A 181 -25.29 -10.93 -12.16
C LEU A 181 -24.76 -12.01 -11.22
N THR A 182 -25.56 -12.37 -10.24
CA THR A 182 -25.30 -13.52 -9.36
C THR A 182 -26.42 -14.53 -9.54
N ILE A 183 -26.09 -15.75 -9.95
CA ILE A 183 -27.01 -16.89 -9.98
C ILE A 183 -26.73 -17.72 -8.74
N PHE A 184 -27.77 -18.26 -8.11
CA PHE A 184 -27.59 -19.04 -6.91
C PHE A 184 -28.55 -20.20 -6.79
N THR A 185 -28.13 -21.18 -6.00
CA THR A 185 -28.99 -22.24 -5.49
C THR A 185 -28.72 -22.43 -4.01
N GLY A 186 -29.76 -22.75 -3.26
CA GLY A 186 -29.66 -23.16 -1.85
C GLY A 186 -30.34 -24.52 -1.68
N LEU A 187 -29.82 -25.34 -0.79
CA LEU A 187 -30.45 -26.58 -0.35
C LEU A 187 -30.46 -26.61 1.16
N ARG A 188 -31.60 -26.96 1.74
CA ARG A 188 -31.76 -27.20 3.17
C ARG A 188 -32.21 -28.64 3.40
N VAL A 189 -31.64 -29.27 4.42
CA VAL A 189 -32.00 -30.61 4.85
C VAL A 189 -32.14 -30.59 6.37
N ASP A 190 -33.30 -30.99 6.87
CA ASP A 190 -33.56 -31.14 8.29
C ASP A 190 -33.22 -32.56 8.77
N LYS A 191 -32.96 -32.73 10.07
CA LYS A 191 -32.58 -34.03 10.66
C LYS A 191 -33.65 -35.09 10.37
N GLY A 192 -33.25 -36.18 9.72
CA GLY A 192 -34.14 -37.31 9.37
C GLY A 192 -34.66 -37.28 7.93
N GLU A 193 -34.51 -36.17 7.21
CA GLU A 193 -34.82 -36.09 5.78
C GLU A 193 -33.67 -36.63 4.94
N LYS A 194 -33.99 -37.27 3.81
CA LYS A 194 -32.99 -37.59 2.79
C LYS A 194 -32.63 -36.31 2.02
N PHE A 195 -31.43 -36.28 1.45
CA PHE A 195 -31.00 -35.15 0.61
C PHE A 195 -31.94 -34.86 -0.58
N ALA A 196 -32.63 -35.90 -1.09
CA ALA A 196 -33.62 -35.78 -2.16
C ALA A 196 -34.96 -35.17 -1.69
N GLU A 197 -35.22 -35.17 -0.38
CA GLU A 197 -36.38 -34.57 0.27
C GLU A 197 -36.08 -33.13 0.74
N GLY A 198 -34.83 -32.69 0.59
CA GLY A 198 -34.38 -31.36 0.99
C GLY A 198 -35.03 -30.23 0.18
N ARG A 199 -35.25 -29.12 0.86
CA ARG A 199 -35.86 -27.92 0.30
C ARG A 199 -34.85 -27.15 -0.53
N TRP A 200 -35.13 -26.97 -1.82
CA TRP A 200 -34.23 -26.30 -2.74
C TRP A 200 -34.78 -24.95 -3.19
N ALA A 201 -33.87 -24.01 -3.40
CA ALA A 201 -34.18 -22.71 -3.96
C ALA A 201 -33.21 -22.41 -5.10
N VAL A 202 -33.69 -21.83 -6.19
CA VAL A 202 -32.84 -21.32 -7.28
C VAL A 202 -33.25 -19.90 -7.60
N GLY A 203 -32.28 -19.02 -7.86
CA GLY A 203 -32.57 -17.63 -8.10
C GLY A 203 -31.43 -16.85 -8.72
N PHE A 204 -31.68 -15.55 -8.89
CA PHE A 204 -30.72 -14.60 -9.38
C PHE A 204 -30.82 -13.26 -8.65
N ILE A 205 -29.71 -12.53 -8.66
CA ILE A 205 -29.63 -11.11 -8.34
C ILE A 205 -29.03 -10.42 -9.55
N TYR A 206 -29.70 -9.37 -10.04
CA TYR A 206 -29.23 -8.55 -11.13
C TYR A 206 -29.09 -7.09 -10.70
N GLU A 207 -27.88 -6.54 -10.81
CA GLU A 207 -27.57 -5.14 -10.56
C GLU A 207 -27.19 -4.46 -11.88
N GLY A 208 -28.20 -4.13 -12.69
CA GLY A 208 -27.99 -3.44 -13.98
C GLY A 208 -27.65 -1.95 -13.82
N LEU A 209 -28.09 -1.35 -12.71
CA LEU A 209 -27.78 0.03 -12.34
C LEU A 209 -27.22 0.02 -10.91
N THR A 210 -26.08 0.69 -10.70
CA THR A 210 -25.37 0.72 -9.41
C THR A 210 -26.31 1.03 -8.24
N GLY A 211 -26.38 0.14 -7.25
CA GLY A 211 -27.26 0.26 -6.08
C GLY A 211 -28.71 -0.14 -6.29
N LEU A 212 -29.16 -0.43 -7.52
CA LEU A 212 -30.49 -0.97 -7.81
C LEU A 212 -30.39 -2.45 -8.17
N ARG A 213 -30.94 -3.33 -7.32
CA ARG A 213 -30.86 -4.77 -7.50
C ARG A 213 -32.25 -5.36 -7.65
N ILE A 214 -32.41 -6.23 -8.64
CA ILE A 214 -33.61 -7.04 -8.83
C ILE A 214 -33.26 -8.47 -8.40
N THR A 215 -34.12 -9.06 -7.58
CA THR A 215 -33.95 -10.44 -7.11
C THR A 215 -35.16 -11.26 -7.51
N GLY A 216 -34.92 -12.40 -8.13
CA GLY A 216 -35.94 -13.41 -8.41
C GLY A 216 -35.50 -14.75 -7.86
N GLN A 217 -36.43 -15.49 -7.26
CA GLN A 217 -36.15 -16.81 -6.69
C GLN A 217 -37.39 -17.70 -6.81
N VAL A 218 -37.15 -18.97 -7.13
CA VAL A 218 -38.12 -20.06 -7.00
C VAL A 218 -37.67 -20.92 -5.82
N LEU A 219 -38.56 -21.10 -4.86
CA LEU A 219 -38.37 -21.95 -3.68
C LEU A 219 -39.50 -22.98 -3.68
N GLU A 220 -39.23 -24.21 -4.10
CA GLU A 220 -40.26 -25.26 -4.25
C GLU A 220 -41.46 -24.78 -5.09
N ASN A 221 -42.62 -24.55 -4.47
CA ASN A 221 -43.86 -24.07 -5.09
C ASN A 221 -44.08 -22.55 -4.95
N GLN A 222 -43.16 -21.85 -4.31
CA GLN A 222 -43.24 -20.41 -4.06
C GLN A 222 -42.39 -19.63 -5.07
N LEU A 223 -42.97 -18.53 -5.56
CA LEU A 223 -42.26 -17.55 -6.39
C LEU A 223 -41.97 -16.31 -5.56
N MET A 224 -40.72 -15.86 -5.54
CA MET A 224 -40.31 -14.61 -4.94
C MET A 224 -39.75 -13.67 -5.99
N PHE A 225 -40.18 -12.41 -5.94
CA PHE A 225 -39.65 -11.37 -6.79
C PHE A 225 -39.59 -10.05 -6.02
N GLY A 226 -38.55 -9.25 -6.26
CA GLY A 226 -38.47 -7.94 -5.64
C GLY A 226 -37.26 -7.13 -6.06
N ALA A 227 -37.11 -5.99 -5.41
CA ALA A 227 -36.05 -5.05 -5.69
C ALA A 227 -35.49 -4.43 -4.41
N SER A 228 -34.23 -4.02 -4.48
CA SER A 228 -33.60 -3.17 -3.48
C SER A 228 -32.96 -1.96 -4.13
N VAL A 229 -33.03 -0.83 -3.44
CA VAL A 229 -32.39 0.42 -3.83
C VAL A 229 -31.46 0.88 -2.71
N SER A 230 -30.24 1.24 -3.08
CA SER A 230 -29.20 1.73 -2.19
C SER A 230 -28.85 3.18 -2.53
N LEU A 231 -28.86 4.02 -1.49
CA LEU A 231 -28.61 5.45 -1.53
C LEU A 231 -27.43 5.76 -0.60
N GLY A 232 -26.28 5.12 -0.86
CA GLY A 232 -25.10 5.23 -0.01
C GLY A 232 -25.29 4.50 1.30
N ARG A 233 -25.33 5.25 2.40
CA ARG A 233 -25.52 4.72 3.76
C ARG A 233 -26.94 4.30 4.08
N PHE A 234 -27.91 4.60 3.21
CA PHE A 234 -29.30 4.20 3.35
C PHE A 234 -29.67 3.18 2.27
N GLY A 235 -30.55 2.24 2.58
CA GLY A 235 -31.11 1.32 1.60
C GLY A 235 -32.54 0.94 1.93
N TYR A 236 -33.32 0.65 0.89
CA TYR A 236 -34.67 0.12 1.02
C TYR A 236 -34.81 -1.14 0.18
N THR A 237 -35.50 -2.14 0.71
CA THR A 237 -35.74 -3.42 0.04
C THR A 237 -37.23 -3.75 0.09
N ARG A 238 -37.76 -4.35 -0.98
CA ARG A 238 -39.12 -4.88 -1.05
C ARG A 238 -39.10 -6.18 -1.84
N TYR A 239 -39.67 -7.23 -1.28
CA TYR A 239 -39.86 -8.51 -1.96
C TYR A 239 -41.28 -9.01 -1.74
N ASP A 240 -41.91 -9.45 -2.81
CA ASP A 240 -43.22 -10.06 -2.79
C ASP A 240 -43.04 -11.58 -3.02
N ARG A 241 -43.66 -12.38 -2.16
CA ARG A 241 -43.68 -13.83 -2.22
C ARG A 241 -45.09 -14.28 -2.49
N SER A 242 -45.27 -15.08 -3.54
CA SER A 242 -46.53 -15.74 -3.88
C SER A 242 -46.42 -17.21 -3.52
N ASP A 243 -47.30 -17.67 -2.64
CA ASP A 243 -47.51 -19.09 -2.37
C ASP A 243 -48.77 -19.59 -3.06
N ARG A 244 -48.76 -20.85 -3.50
CA ARG A 244 -49.89 -21.51 -4.16
C ARG A 244 -50.39 -22.64 -3.29
N GLU A 245 -51.16 -22.28 -2.26
CA GLU A 245 -51.81 -23.23 -1.35
C GLU A 245 -53.31 -23.32 -1.68
N ASN A 246 -53.86 -24.52 -1.82
CA ASN A 246 -55.31 -24.76 -1.96
C ASN A 246 -56.09 -23.90 -2.98
N ARG A 247 -55.46 -23.54 -4.12
CA ARG A 247 -56.02 -22.67 -5.19
C ARG A 247 -56.20 -21.19 -4.81
N GLU A 248 -55.74 -20.76 -3.65
CA GLU A 248 -55.62 -19.34 -3.29
C GLU A 248 -54.17 -18.87 -3.46
N ILE A 249 -53.99 -17.63 -3.92
CA ILE A 249 -52.68 -16.99 -4.00
C ILE A 249 -52.53 -16.18 -2.72
N VAL A 250 -51.68 -16.63 -1.81
CA VAL A 250 -51.33 -15.87 -0.60
C VAL A 250 -50.08 -15.06 -0.91
N THR A 251 -50.23 -13.73 -0.94
CA THR A 251 -49.09 -12.82 -1.15
C THR A 251 -48.56 -12.32 0.18
N THR A 252 -47.27 -12.51 0.40
CA THR A 252 -46.54 -11.94 1.54
C THR A 252 -45.54 -10.92 1.03
N THR A 253 -45.55 -9.71 1.58
CA THR A 253 -44.60 -8.66 1.24
C THR A 253 -43.61 -8.45 2.39
N THR A 254 -42.33 -8.62 2.12
CA THR A 254 -41.24 -8.29 3.04
C THR A 254 -40.64 -6.94 2.64
N HIS A 255 -40.51 -6.05 3.61
CA HIS A 255 -39.86 -4.75 3.46
C HIS A 255 -38.61 -4.69 4.33
N GLY A 256 -37.59 -3.96 3.90
CA GLY A 256 -36.39 -3.75 4.68
C GLY A 256 -35.81 -2.34 4.53
N ILE A 257 -35.23 -1.85 5.62
CA ILE A 257 -34.50 -0.57 5.68
C ILE A 257 -33.11 -0.85 6.22
N ARG A 258 -32.09 -0.42 5.50
CA ARG A 258 -30.67 -0.50 5.90
C ARG A 258 -30.15 0.89 6.23
N PHE A 259 -29.36 0.99 7.29
CA PHE A 259 -28.56 2.18 7.58
C PHE A 259 -27.20 1.85 8.18
N GLY A 260 -26.17 2.60 7.78
CA GLY A 260 -24.84 2.49 8.37
C GLY A 260 -23.76 2.40 7.31
N ALA A 261 -23.42 1.17 6.89
CA ALA A 261 -22.32 0.94 5.95
C ALA A 261 -22.65 1.54 4.59
N TYR A 262 -21.65 2.14 3.96
CA TYR A 262 -21.82 2.65 2.62
C TYR A 262 -22.06 1.50 1.63
N ASP A 263 -23.05 1.69 0.76
CA ASP A 263 -23.30 0.83 -0.38
C ASP A 263 -23.31 1.64 -1.66
N ARG A 264 -23.02 0.96 -2.75
CA ARG A 264 -23.01 1.50 -4.11
C ARG A 264 -24.33 2.19 -4.43
N THR A 265 -24.27 3.33 -5.10
CA THR A 265 -25.46 4.08 -5.51
C THR A 265 -25.29 4.74 -6.87
N PHE A 266 -26.36 4.73 -7.67
CA PHE A 266 -26.43 5.44 -8.94
C PHE A 266 -26.43 6.95 -8.74
N ARG A 267 -26.88 7.45 -7.59
CA ARG A 267 -26.91 8.89 -7.28
C ARG A 267 -25.51 9.50 -7.41
N ASP A 268 -24.51 8.86 -6.81
CA ASP A 268 -23.15 9.41 -6.85
C ASP A 268 -22.59 9.37 -8.26
N ARG A 269 -22.69 8.24 -8.97
CA ARG A 269 -22.14 8.12 -10.33
C ARG A 269 -22.84 9.00 -11.38
N TYR A 270 -24.16 9.21 -11.27
CA TYR A 270 -24.93 9.93 -12.29
C TYR A 270 -25.30 11.36 -11.87
N MET A 271 -25.82 11.58 -10.64
CA MET A 271 -26.25 12.92 -10.21
C MET A 271 -25.09 13.81 -9.77
N ASN A 272 -23.98 13.23 -9.30
CA ASN A 272 -22.78 13.98 -8.89
C ASN A 272 -21.69 14.00 -9.97
N ARG A 273 -22.03 13.61 -11.20
CA ARG A 273 -21.10 13.58 -12.34
C ARG A 273 -20.48 14.97 -12.57
N GLY A 274 -19.15 15.03 -12.59
CA GLY A 274 -18.38 16.26 -12.80
C GLY A 274 -18.75 17.40 -11.83
N LYS A 275 -19.02 17.09 -10.56
CA LYS A 275 -19.32 18.11 -9.53
C LYS A 275 -18.22 18.27 -8.49
N ASN A 276 -17.32 17.30 -8.39
CA ASN A 276 -16.32 17.23 -7.33
C ASN A 276 -14.92 17.53 -7.89
N TYR A 277 -14.10 18.19 -7.09
CA TYR A 277 -12.66 18.28 -7.28
C TYR A 277 -11.97 17.46 -6.20
N LEU A 278 -11.03 16.62 -6.61
CA LEU A 278 -10.16 15.94 -5.66
C LEU A 278 -9.20 16.98 -5.08
N TYR A 279 -9.35 17.26 -3.80
CA TYR A 279 -8.50 18.16 -3.03
C TYR A 279 -7.30 17.36 -2.50
N LEU A 280 -6.11 17.69 -3.02
CA LEU A 280 -4.84 17.07 -2.62
C LEU A 280 -3.96 18.14 -1.98
N ASP A 281 -3.64 17.93 -0.71
CA ASP A 281 -2.78 18.82 0.04
C ASP A 281 -1.45 18.12 0.32
N LEU A 282 -0.40 18.53 -0.40
CA LEU A 282 0.91 17.88 -0.36
C LEU A 282 1.91 18.60 0.56
N ARG A 283 1.42 19.44 1.48
CA ARG A 283 2.26 20.10 2.48
C ARG A 283 3.05 19.08 3.31
N GLY A 284 4.34 19.36 3.51
CA GLY A 284 5.24 18.56 4.35
C GLY A 284 5.98 17.46 3.60
N ASN A 285 6.49 16.48 4.34
CA ASN A 285 7.32 15.41 3.78
C ASN A 285 6.48 14.37 3.05
N LEU A 286 6.83 14.09 1.79
CA LEU A 286 6.33 12.97 1.02
C LEU A 286 7.25 11.77 1.18
N GLY A 287 6.77 10.73 1.85
CA GLY A 287 7.51 9.49 2.05
C GLY A 287 7.14 8.40 1.04
N TYR A 288 7.92 7.31 1.05
CA TYR A 288 7.51 6.07 0.38
C TYR A 288 6.48 5.28 1.19
N ARG A 289 6.59 5.33 2.52
CA ARG A 289 5.81 4.51 3.45
C ARG A 289 5.35 5.35 4.64
N ARG A 290 4.30 4.88 5.31
CA ARG A 290 3.75 5.48 6.53
C ARG A 290 3.43 4.41 7.57
N TYR A 291 3.37 4.80 8.85
CA TYR A 291 2.95 3.92 9.94
C TYR A 291 1.44 3.59 9.85
N ARG A 292 1.02 2.48 10.45
CA ARG A 292 -0.35 1.98 10.30
C ARG A 292 -1.40 2.82 11.04
N TYR A 293 -1.04 3.35 12.21
CA TYR A 293 -1.95 4.10 13.07
C TYR A 293 -1.41 5.50 13.34
N PHE A 294 -2.31 6.50 13.35
CA PHE A 294 -2.03 7.90 13.65
C PHE A 294 -0.99 8.58 12.75
N ASP A 295 -0.79 8.03 11.55
CA ASP A 295 0.08 8.62 10.54
C ASP A 295 -0.75 9.01 9.32
N SER A 296 -1.04 10.31 9.21
CA SER A 296 -1.75 10.91 8.09
C SER A 296 -0.80 11.46 7.03
N SER A 297 0.50 11.12 7.08
CA SER A 297 1.46 11.55 6.06
C SER A 297 1.07 11.01 4.68
N ASN A 298 1.42 11.81 3.67
CA ASN A 298 1.28 11.43 2.29
C ASN A 298 2.35 10.41 1.92
N THR A 299 1.98 9.39 1.14
CA THR A 299 2.92 8.49 0.49
C THR A 299 2.84 8.65 -1.02
N LEU A 300 3.95 8.43 -1.73
CA LEU A 300 3.99 8.48 -3.19
C LEU A 300 2.93 7.54 -3.79
N GLN A 301 2.91 6.28 -3.35
CA GLN A 301 1.93 5.29 -3.80
C GLN A 301 0.49 5.77 -3.56
N GLY A 302 0.21 6.34 -2.39
CA GLY A 302 -1.13 6.81 -2.03
C GLY A 302 -1.61 7.97 -2.91
N ILE A 303 -0.72 8.91 -3.24
CA ILE A 303 -1.01 10.02 -4.16
C ILE A 303 -1.27 9.47 -5.57
N LEU A 304 -0.36 8.64 -6.09
CA LEU A 304 -0.48 8.07 -7.44
C LEU A 304 -1.76 7.24 -7.58
N GLN A 305 -2.13 6.49 -6.55
CA GLN A 305 -3.38 5.74 -6.48
C GLN A 305 -4.59 6.69 -6.41
N SER A 306 -4.55 7.75 -5.61
CA SER A 306 -5.66 8.71 -5.52
C SER A 306 -5.93 9.41 -6.85
N ILE A 307 -4.87 9.79 -7.58
CA ILE A 307 -5.00 10.34 -8.94
C ILE A 307 -5.57 9.29 -9.90
N ALA A 308 -5.13 8.03 -9.77
CA ALA A 308 -5.64 6.93 -10.60
C ALA A 308 -7.12 6.60 -10.39
N GLU A 309 -7.59 6.71 -9.15
CA GLU A 309 -8.99 6.54 -8.80
C GLU A 309 -9.81 7.73 -9.31
N ALA A 310 -9.32 8.96 -9.12
CA ALA A 310 -9.94 10.17 -9.64
C ALA A 310 -10.04 10.18 -11.17
N GLU A 311 -9.08 9.59 -11.88
CA GLU A 311 -9.10 9.43 -13.33
C GLU A 311 -10.35 8.63 -13.78
N ARG A 312 -10.67 7.55 -13.06
CA ARG A 312 -11.76 6.62 -13.40
C ARG A 312 -13.12 7.02 -12.81
N ASP A 313 -13.12 7.93 -11.83
CA ASP A 313 -14.34 8.37 -11.16
C ASP A 313 -15.08 9.45 -11.98
N PRO A 314 -16.31 9.19 -12.46
CA PRO A 314 -17.07 10.15 -13.24
C PRO A 314 -17.57 11.37 -12.43
N THR A 315 -17.53 11.31 -11.09
CA THR A 315 -17.94 12.41 -10.21
C THR A 315 -16.88 13.50 -10.10
N ILE A 316 -15.62 13.17 -10.41
CA ILE A 316 -14.50 14.09 -10.39
C ILE A 316 -14.44 14.90 -11.70
N ALA A 317 -14.52 16.21 -11.60
CA ALA A 317 -14.28 17.17 -12.68
C ALA A 317 -12.80 17.54 -12.83
N GLY A 318 -12.04 17.50 -11.72
CA GLY A 318 -10.64 17.89 -11.72
C GLY A 318 -9.92 17.64 -10.39
N ILE A 319 -8.66 18.04 -10.32
CA ILE A 319 -7.81 17.99 -9.13
C ILE A 319 -7.45 19.41 -8.73
N ALA A 320 -7.56 19.72 -7.45
CA ALA A 320 -6.98 20.92 -6.84
C ALA A 320 -5.80 20.49 -5.95
N LEU A 321 -4.60 20.95 -6.27
CA LEU A 321 -3.35 20.47 -5.69
C LEU A 321 -2.60 21.60 -4.99
N ASN A 322 -2.32 21.46 -3.70
CA ASN A 322 -1.46 22.37 -2.95
C ASN A 322 -0.03 21.84 -2.86
N LEU A 323 0.92 22.57 -3.42
CA LEU A 323 2.34 22.23 -3.39
C LEU A 323 3.14 22.99 -2.31
N SER A 324 2.48 23.81 -1.49
CA SER A 324 3.15 24.66 -0.50
C SER A 324 4.03 23.84 0.43
N GLY A 325 5.28 24.25 0.63
CA GLY A 325 6.19 23.56 1.54
C GLY A 325 6.30 22.04 1.34
N MET A 326 6.01 21.52 0.14
CA MET A 326 6.13 20.11 -0.18
C MET A 326 7.61 19.72 -0.21
N ASN A 327 7.96 18.69 0.54
CA ASN A 327 9.30 18.12 0.54
C ASN A 327 9.25 16.70 -0.05
N ALA A 328 9.67 16.57 -1.29
CA ALA A 328 9.78 15.32 -2.03
C ALA A 328 11.14 15.27 -2.74
N SER A 329 11.49 14.15 -3.38
CA SER A 329 12.63 14.14 -4.30
C SER A 329 12.23 14.62 -5.71
N PRO A 330 13.19 15.04 -6.55
CA PRO A 330 12.91 15.36 -7.95
C PRO A 330 12.24 14.20 -8.72
N ALA A 331 12.63 12.96 -8.45
CA ALA A 331 12.02 11.77 -9.06
C ALA A 331 10.55 11.61 -8.62
N MET A 332 10.24 11.75 -7.33
CA MET A 332 8.85 11.71 -6.85
C MET A 332 7.99 12.80 -7.48
N ARG A 333 8.52 14.02 -7.62
CA ARG A 333 7.82 15.14 -8.28
C ARG A 333 7.53 14.81 -9.74
N TRP A 334 8.51 14.25 -10.46
CA TRP A 334 8.32 13.83 -11.84
C TRP A 334 7.27 12.71 -11.95
N GLU A 335 7.26 11.72 -11.07
CA GLU A 335 6.24 10.66 -11.08
C GLU A 335 4.82 11.20 -10.85
N ILE A 336 4.65 12.16 -9.93
CA ILE A 336 3.36 12.84 -9.73
C ILE A 336 2.99 13.66 -10.97
N ARG A 337 3.94 14.40 -11.54
CA ARG A 337 3.75 15.18 -12.78
C ARG A 337 3.23 14.28 -13.89
N GLU A 338 3.86 13.13 -14.11
CA GLU A 338 3.47 12.18 -15.14
C GLU A 338 2.06 11.62 -14.91
N ARG A 339 1.72 11.33 -13.66
CA ARG A 339 0.36 10.87 -13.34
C ARG A 339 -0.69 11.95 -13.56
N LEU A 340 -0.39 13.22 -13.25
CA LEU A 340 -1.27 14.37 -13.54
C LEU A 340 -1.40 14.60 -15.05
N ARG A 341 -0.31 14.47 -15.81
CA ARG A 341 -0.32 14.55 -17.28
C ARG A 341 -1.21 13.48 -17.89
N GLN A 342 -1.16 12.25 -17.37
CA GLN A 342 -2.07 11.18 -17.78
C GLN A 342 -3.52 11.49 -17.40
N PHE A 343 -3.75 12.04 -16.22
CA PHE A 343 -5.09 12.46 -15.77
C PHE A 343 -5.70 13.53 -16.70
N GLN A 344 -4.92 14.51 -17.16
CA GLN A 344 -5.39 15.54 -18.10
C GLN A 344 -5.88 14.99 -19.44
N LYS A 345 -5.36 13.83 -19.89
CA LYS A 345 -5.82 13.17 -21.13
C LYS A 345 -7.30 12.75 -21.06
N THR A 346 -7.88 12.67 -19.86
CA THR A 346 -9.32 12.41 -19.68
C THR A 346 -10.20 13.64 -19.95
N GLY A 347 -9.61 14.81 -20.17
CA GLY A 347 -10.31 16.09 -20.28
C GLY A 347 -10.66 16.74 -18.94
N LYS A 348 -10.26 16.13 -17.81
CA LYS A 348 -10.40 16.68 -16.46
C LYS A 348 -9.26 17.66 -16.18
N ARG A 349 -9.56 18.71 -15.41
CA ARG A 349 -8.61 19.82 -15.16
C ARG A 349 -7.74 19.60 -13.93
N VAL A 350 -6.51 20.08 -13.97
CA VAL A 350 -5.57 20.14 -12.86
C VAL A 350 -5.32 21.59 -12.50
N VAL A 351 -5.64 21.96 -11.27
CA VAL A 351 -5.42 23.31 -10.72
C VAL A 351 -4.39 23.19 -9.60
N VAL A 352 -3.28 23.90 -9.73
CA VAL A 352 -2.19 23.90 -8.76
C VAL A 352 -2.13 25.21 -8.02
N TYR A 353 -1.89 25.13 -6.72
CA TYR A 353 -1.48 26.25 -5.89
C TYR A 353 -0.04 26.10 -5.45
N ILE A 354 0.72 27.19 -5.53
CA ILE A 354 2.10 27.26 -5.06
C ILE A 354 2.33 28.55 -4.27
N ASP A 355 2.96 28.46 -3.11
CA ASP A 355 3.37 29.64 -2.34
C ASP A 355 4.77 30.09 -2.74
N ARG A 356 5.73 29.18 -2.72
CA ARG A 356 7.13 29.39 -3.08
C ARG A 356 7.60 28.15 -3.81
N GLY A 357 8.37 28.33 -4.87
CA GLY A 357 8.87 27.19 -5.64
C GLY A 357 10.17 27.48 -6.36
N GLY A 358 11.12 26.54 -6.24
CA GLY A 358 12.27 26.51 -7.13
C GLY A 358 11.93 25.88 -8.48
N ILE A 359 12.91 25.80 -9.37
CA ILE A 359 12.78 25.21 -10.71
C ILE A 359 12.18 23.79 -10.67
N THR A 360 12.53 22.97 -9.67
CA THR A 360 12.01 21.61 -9.51
C THR A 360 10.55 21.58 -9.01
N ASP A 361 10.16 22.51 -8.14
CA ASP A 361 8.76 22.60 -7.68
C ASP A 361 7.88 23.13 -8.81
N TYR A 362 8.40 24.11 -9.56
CA TYR A 362 7.74 24.66 -10.73
C TYR A 362 7.64 23.64 -11.87
N HIS A 363 8.63 22.75 -12.03
CA HIS A 363 8.54 21.64 -12.96
C HIS A 363 7.32 20.77 -12.69
N LEU A 364 7.01 20.42 -11.44
CA LEU A 364 5.74 19.75 -11.13
C LEU A 364 4.54 20.67 -11.39
N ALA A 365 4.56 21.90 -10.88
CA ALA A 365 3.42 22.83 -10.97
C ALA A 365 3.01 23.14 -12.41
N SER A 366 3.98 23.23 -13.32
CA SER A 366 3.76 23.57 -14.74
C SER A 366 2.89 22.59 -15.50
N VAL A 367 2.63 21.39 -14.96
CA VAL A 367 1.69 20.43 -15.58
C VAL A 367 0.25 20.92 -15.50
N ALA A 368 -0.05 21.82 -14.56
CA ALA A 368 -1.41 22.27 -14.32
C ALA A 368 -2.01 23.02 -15.50
N ASP A 369 -3.31 22.86 -15.70
CA ASP A 369 -4.10 23.70 -16.59
C ASP A 369 -4.24 25.13 -16.04
N TYR A 370 -4.12 25.29 -14.71
CA TYR A 370 -4.23 26.59 -14.04
C TYR A 370 -3.37 26.63 -12.77
N ILE A 371 -2.50 27.63 -12.65
CA ILE A 371 -1.59 27.84 -11.53
C ILE A 371 -1.98 29.11 -10.77
N VAL A 372 -2.24 28.96 -9.48
CA VAL A 372 -2.45 30.05 -8.53
C VAL A 372 -1.18 30.23 -7.69
N ILE A 373 -0.61 31.42 -7.72
CA ILE A 373 0.52 31.79 -6.86
C ILE A 373 0.07 32.65 -5.68
N ASP A 374 0.65 32.38 -4.52
CA ASP A 374 0.39 33.16 -3.30
C ASP A 374 0.77 34.65 -3.47
N PRO A 375 -0.04 35.62 -3.01
CA PRO A 375 0.26 37.06 -3.12
C PRO A 375 1.57 37.53 -2.47
N LEU A 376 2.15 36.76 -1.55
CA LEU A 376 3.47 37.02 -0.95
C LEU A 376 4.45 35.89 -1.28
N GLY A 377 4.14 35.17 -2.34
CA GLY A 377 4.91 34.08 -2.89
C GLY A 377 6.06 34.52 -3.76
N ARG A 378 6.78 33.54 -4.31
CA ARG A 378 7.84 33.76 -5.32
C ARG A 378 8.14 32.48 -6.09
N LEU A 379 8.48 32.62 -7.37
CA LEU A 379 9.11 31.53 -8.13
C LEU A 379 10.59 31.85 -8.37
N SER A 380 11.42 30.82 -8.40
CA SER A 380 12.82 30.96 -8.78
C SER A 380 13.21 29.92 -9.83
N LEU A 381 13.54 30.38 -11.04
CA LEU A 381 14.02 29.57 -12.16
C LEU A 381 15.52 29.82 -12.33
N THR A 382 16.35 29.16 -11.53
CA THR A 382 17.80 29.45 -11.42
C THR A 382 18.70 28.41 -12.11
N GLY A 383 18.13 27.50 -12.90
CA GLY A 383 18.86 26.35 -13.46
C GLY A 383 19.26 25.31 -12.39
N PHE A 384 20.21 24.44 -12.75
CA PHE A 384 20.71 23.37 -11.88
C PHE A 384 22.20 23.56 -11.61
N THR A 385 22.62 23.21 -10.39
CA THR A 385 24.03 23.16 -10.01
C THR A 385 24.25 21.89 -9.19
N THR A 386 25.41 21.27 -9.38
CA THR A 386 25.91 20.19 -8.53
C THR A 386 27.34 20.51 -8.14
N GLY A 387 27.75 20.06 -6.96
CA GLY A 387 29.07 20.37 -6.43
C GLY A 387 29.28 19.77 -5.05
N GLN A 388 30.53 19.66 -4.65
CA GLN A 388 30.95 19.17 -3.34
C GLN A 388 32.01 20.08 -2.74
N VAL A 389 32.09 20.09 -1.41
CA VAL A 389 33.13 20.79 -0.67
C VAL A 389 34.33 19.87 -0.53
N TYR A 390 35.53 20.39 -0.77
CA TYR A 390 36.79 19.67 -0.66
C TYR A 390 37.47 19.94 0.69
N TRP A 391 37.69 18.87 1.44
CA TRP A 391 38.16 18.87 2.82
C TRP A 391 39.65 18.56 2.97
N LYS A 392 40.33 18.11 1.91
CA LYS A 392 41.74 17.72 1.94
C LYS A 392 42.62 18.73 2.71
N GLY A 393 42.59 19.99 2.30
CA GLY A 393 43.37 21.05 2.96
C GLY A 393 42.99 21.30 4.43
N THR A 394 41.74 21.03 4.82
CA THR A 394 41.32 21.08 6.24
C THR A 394 41.86 19.88 7.01
N LEU A 395 41.77 18.67 6.45
CA LEU A 395 42.26 17.44 7.09
C LEU A 395 43.77 17.49 7.29
N GLU A 396 44.53 17.96 6.29
CA GLU A 396 45.97 18.16 6.40
C GLU A 396 46.33 19.15 7.52
N LYS A 397 45.61 20.27 7.62
CA LYS A 397 45.78 21.23 8.73
C LYS A 397 45.48 20.61 10.09
N LEU A 398 44.51 19.71 10.16
CA LEU A 398 44.21 18.94 11.37
C LEU A 398 45.25 17.85 11.65
N GLY A 399 46.09 17.48 10.69
CA GLY A 399 47.02 16.36 10.83
C GLY A 399 46.34 15.01 10.61
N ILE A 400 45.26 14.97 9.83
CA ILE A 400 44.56 13.76 9.41
C ILE A 400 44.93 13.49 7.96
N GLY A 401 45.48 12.30 7.70
CA GLY A 401 45.72 11.80 6.36
C GLY A 401 44.56 10.95 5.87
N VAL A 402 44.37 10.90 4.55
CA VAL A 402 43.38 10.04 3.88
C VAL A 402 44.10 9.34 2.73
N GLU A 403 44.10 8.02 2.75
CA GLU A 403 44.58 7.18 1.65
C GLU A 403 43.37 6.68 0.85
N GLU A 404 43.37 6.98 -0.45
CA GLU A 404 42.26 6.70 -1.35
C GLU A 404 42.44 5.32 -1.99
N LEU A 405 41.52 4.40 -1.71
CA LEU A 405 41.48 3.08 -2.35
C LEU A 405 40.46 3.12 -3.49
N ARG A 406 40.79 3.90 -4.52
CA ARG A 406 40.00 4.06 -5.75
C ARG A 406 40.78 3.49 -6.93
N PHE A 407 40.10 2.63 -7.70
CA PHE A 407 40.69 1.96 -8.86
C PHE A 407 39.90 2.21 -10.16
N ASN A 408 38.76 2.89 -10.07
CA ASN A 408 37.87 3.16 -11.18
C ASN A 408 37.82 4.66 -11.52
N THR A 409 37.85 4.97 -12.83
CA THR A 409 38.07 6.34 -13.34
C THR A 409 37.02 7.35 -12.87
N TYR A 410 35.75 6.98 -12.81
CA TYR A 410 34.65 7.91 -12.48
C TYR A 410 34.14 7.79 -11.04
N LYS A 411 34.70 6.89 -10.23
CA LYS A 411 34.25 6.65 -8.85
C LYS A 411 34.73 7.77 -7.92
N SER A 412 33.99 8.89 -7.86
CA SER A 412 34.46 10.14 -7.26
C SER A 412 34.08 10.37 -5.78
N ALA A 413 33.43 9.40 -5.12
CA ALA A 413 32.87 9.60 -3.78
C ALA A 413 33.91 9.95 -2.67
N MET A 414 35.20 9.66 -2.88
CA MET A 414 36.27 10.04 -1.95
C MET A 414 36.97 11.35 -2.33
N GLU A 415 36.71 11.93 -3.51
CA GLU A 415 37.42 13.13 -3.98
C GLU A 415 37.25 14.31 -3.02
N SER A 416 36.09 14.45 -2.37
CA SER A 416 35.87 15.48 -1.34
C SER A 416 36.86 15.41 -0.17
N TRP A 417 37.49 14.26 0.07
CA TRP A 417 38.43 14.06 1.18
C TRP A 417 39.88 14.04 0.72
N THR A 418 40.15 13.70 -0.55
CA THR A 418 41.50 13.40 -1.06
C THR A 418 42.01 14.42 -2.07
N GLN A 419 41.11 15.18 -2.70
CA GLN A 419 41.40 16.20 -3.70
C GLN A 419 41.06 17.62 -3.20
N GLU A 420 41.49 18.64 -3.96
CA GLU A 420 41.14 20.05 -3.71
C GLU A 420 40.06 20.57 -4.65
N GLU A 421 39.82 19.85 -5.76
CA GLU A 421 38.84 20.18 -6.79
C GLU A 421 38.38 18.90 -7.53
N MET A 422 37.33 19.03 -8.34
CA MET A 422 36.81 17.92 -9.16
C MET A 422 37.85 17.43 -10.15
N SER A 423 38.02 16.11 -10.22
CA SER A 423 38.72 15.50 -11.35
C SER A 423 37.99 15.78 -12.66
N ALA A 424 38.70 15.65 -13.79
CA ALA A 424 38.09 15.81 -15.11
C ALA A 424 36.92 14.82 -15.33
N ALA A 425 37.07 13.59 -14.84
CA ALA A 425 36.04 12.54 -14.93
C ALA A 425 34.79 12.88 -14.08
N ASP A 426 34.98 13.36 -12.85
CA ASP A 426 33.85 13.76 -11.99
C ASP A 426 33.11 14.98 -12.57
N ARG A 427 33.88 15.94 -13.11
CA ARG A 427 33.33 17.12 -13.78
C ARG A 427 32.50 16.74 -15.00
N GLU A 428 32.97 15.81 -15.84
CA GLU A 428 32.23 15.33 -17.01
C GLU A 428 30.88 14.71 -16.62
N GLN A 429 30.87 13.72 -15.73
CA GLN A 429 29.63 13.04 -15.34
C GLN A 429 28.66 13.98 -14.62
N SER A 430 29.18 14.86 -13.77
CA SER A 430 28.39 15.84 -13.03
C SER A 430 27.75 16.87 -13.96
N GLN A 431 28.50 17.38 -14.95
CA GLN A 431 27.97 18.30 -15.95
C GLN A 431 26.87 17.63 -16.77
N ARG A 432 27.09 16.38 -17.22
CA ARG A 432 26.06 15.65 -17.98
C ARG A 432 24.76 15.48 -17.19
N LEU A 433 24.83 15.17 -15.88
CA LEU A 433 23.62 15.11 -15.04
C LEU A 433 22.89 16.45 -14.97
N VAL A 434 23.62 17.55 -14.77
CA VAL A 434 23.05 18.90 -14.75
C VAL A 434 22.35 19.22 -16.07
N ASP A 435 23.00 18.92 -17.20
CA ASP A 435 22.46 19.17 -18.54
C ASP A 435 21.16 18.38 -18.76
N VAL A 436 21.14 17.08 -18.44
CA VAL A 436 19.93 16.25 -18.58
C VAL A 436 18.77 16.78 -17.74
N PHE A 437 19.04 17.18 -16.50
CA PHE A 437 17.99 17.67 -15.60
C PHE A 437 17.44 19.01 -16.10
N TYR A 438 18.32 19.88 -16.60
CA TYR A 438 17.94 21.15 -17.19
C TYR A 438 17.11 20.97 -18.47
N GLU A 439 17.58 20.11 -19.39
CA GLU A 439 16.90 19.79 -20.65
C GLU A 439 15.50 19.21 -20.40
N LEU A 440 15.36 18.31 -19.43
CA LEU A 440 14.08 17.74 -19.02
C LEU A 440 13.09 18.84 -18.59
N VAL A 441 13.49 19.70 -17.65
CA VAL A 441 12.60 20.75 -17.14
C VAL A 441 12.26 21.75 -18.23
N ARG A 442 13.25 22.17 -19.03
CA ARG A 442 13.05 23.08 -20.15
C ARG A 442 12.03 22.55 -21.15
N ALA A 443 12.20 21.31 -21.61
CA ALA A 443 11.28 20.67 -22.55
C ALA A 443 9.85 20.57 -21.97
N ASP A 444 9.73 20.17 -20.71
CA ASP A 444 8.45 19.99 -20.05
C ASP A 444 7.71 21.31 -19.77
N VAL A 445 8.43 22.34 -19.35
CA VAL A 445 7.86 23.66 -19.04
C VAL A 445 7.47 24.40 -20.32
N THR A 446 8.34 24.40 -21.34
CA THR A 446 8.05 25.04 -22.63
C THR A 446 6.82 24.41 -23.28
N ALA A 447 6.72 23.08 -23.27
CA ALA A 447 5.56 22.36 -23.80
C ALA A 447 4.26 22.66 -23.01
N ALA A 448 4.32 22.69 -21.68
CA ALA A 448 3.13 22.85 -20.85
C ALA A 448 2.62 24.30 -20.76
N ARG A 449 3.52 25.29 -20.78
CA ARG A 449 3.17 26.72 -20.68
C ARG A 449 3.09 27.43 -22.03
N GLY A 450 3.47 26.77 -23.12
CA GLY A 450 3.44 27.34 -24.48
C GLY A 450 4.43 28.48 -24.69
N ILE A 451 5.53 28.51 -23.92
CA ILE A 451 6.62 29.49 -24.08
C ILE A 451 7.71 28.92 -24.98
N SER A 452 8.39 29.78 -25.76
CA SER A 452 9.49 29.32 -26.62
C SER A 452 10.73 28.95 -25.80
N GLU A 453 11.61 28.13 -26.38
CA GLU A 453 12.89 27.80 -25.74
C GLU A 453 13.72 29.06 -25.47
N SER A 454 13.78 30.00 -26.42
CA SER A 454 14.49 31.27 -26.24
C SER A 454 13.92 32.11 -25.08
N GLU A 455 12.61 32.06 -24.89
CA GLU A 455 11.95 32.75 -23.80
C GLU A 455 12.28 32.10 -22.46
N TYR A 456 12.22 30.77 -22.39
CA TYR A 456 12.63 30.04 -21.20
C TYR A 456 14.09 30.34 -20.82
N GLU A 457 15.01 30.37 -21.78
CA GLU A 457 16.41 30.74 -21.54
C GLU A 457 16.54 32.16 -20.98
N ARG A 458 15.78 33.12 -21.51
CA ARG A 458 15.76 34.50 -20.98
C ARG A 458 15.26 34.52 -19.53
N LEU A 459 14.17 33.82 -19.24
CA LEU A 459 13.58 33.76 -17.90
C LEU A 459 14.56 33.17 -16.87
N VAL A 460 15.33 32.15 -17.26
CA VAL A 460 16.33 31.52 -16.39
C VAL A 460 17.56 32.41 -16.21
N ASN A 461 18.12 32.94 -17.30
CA ASN A 461 19.45 33.56 -17.29
C ASN A 461 19.42 35.06 -16.95
N GLU A 462 18.31 35.77 -17.20
CA GLU A 462 18.24 37.22 -17.02
C GLU A 462 17.31 37.66 -15.88
N VAL A 463 16.29 36.85 -15.53
CA VAL A 463 15.31 37.20 -14.50
C VAL A 463 15.55 36.43 -13.20
N ALA A 464 15.60 35.09 -13.29
CA ALA A 464 15.80 34.14 -12.19
C ALA A 464 14.76 34.13 -11.06
N PHE A 465 14.25 35.28 -10.60
CA PHE A 465 13.27 35.42 -9.52
C PHE A 465 12.04 36.17 -10.01
N PHE A 466 10.87 35.65 -9.68
CA PHE A 466 9.59 36.22 -10.08
C PHE A 466 8.75 36.51 -8.84
N SER A 467 8.32 37.77 -8.70
CA SER A 467 7.16 38.11 -7.87
C SER A 467 5.89 37.44 -8.43
N PRO A 468 4.81 37.35 -7.64
CA PRO A 468 3.55 36.77 -8.10
C PRO A 468 3.00 37.44 -9.37
N GLU A 469 3.08 38.78 -9.44
CA GLU A 469 2.63 39.55 -10.58
C GLU A 469 3.51 39.32 -11.82
N GLU A 470 4.83 39.23 -11.64
CA GLU A 470 5.75 38.91 -12.74
C GLU A 470 5.57 37.47 -13.22
N ALA A 471 5.30 36.51 -12.33
CA ALA A 471 5.00 35.14 -12.72
C ALA A 471 3.76 35.08 -13.62
N VAL A 472 2.71 35.86 -13.30
CA VAL A 472 1.53 35.96 -14.17
C VAL A 472 1.85 36.69 -15.48
N ALA A 473 2.57 37.81 -15.42
CA ALA A 473 2.92 38.61 -16.61
C ALA A 473 3.80 37.84 -17.61
N ASN A 474 4.66 36.93 -17.14
CA ASN A 474 5.51 36.07 -17.97
C ASN A 474 4.85 34.72 -18.31
N GLY A 475 3.56 34.53 -18.00
CA GLY A 475 2.83 33.29 -18.31
C GLY A 475 3.26 32.07 -17.49
N LEU A 476 4.02 32.26 -16.41
CA LEU A 476 4.44 31.21 -15.49
C LEU A 476 3.33 30.82 -14.51
N ALA A 477 2.43 31.74 -14.19
CA ALA A 477 1.23 31.51 -13.39
C ALA A 477 0.00 32.12 -14.08
N ASP A 478 -1.20 31.71 -13.67
CA ASP A 478 -2.46 32.15 -14.28
C ASP A 478 -3.20 33.16 -13.39
N ALA A 479 -3.02 33.08 -12.06
CA ALA A 479 -3.55 34.07 -11.14
C ALA A 479 -2.74 34.17 -9.85
N VAL A 480 -2.93 35.31 -9.18
CA VAL A 480 -2.52 35.53 -7.79
C VAL A 480 -3.70 35.26 -6.87
N GLY A 481 -3.53 34.45 -5.83
CA GLY A 481 -4.61 34.06 -4.92
C GLY A 481 -4.13 33.26 -3.72
N ARG A 482 -5.02 33.00 -2.75
CA ARG A 482 -4.71 32.23 -1.52
C ARG A 482 -5.35 30.85 -1.59
N TRP A 483 -4.71 29.85 -0.97
CA TRP A 483 -5.19 28.47 -0.99
C TRP A 483 -6.57 28.28 -0.33
N ASP A 484 -6.87 28.98 0.76
CA ASP A 484 -8.18 28.94 1.43
C ASP A 484 -9.31 29.44 0.52
N LYS A 485 -8.97 30.23 -0.51
CA LYS A 485 -9.86 30.76 -1.54
C LYS A 485 -9.76 30.04 -2.88
N ILE A 486 -9.13 28.87 -2.94
CA ILE A 486 -8.99 28.12 -4.21
C ILE A 486 -10.34 27.84 -4.87
N TYR A 487 -11.41 27.66 -4.09
CA TYR A 487 -12.77 27.44 -4.60
C TYR A 487 -13.27 28.59 -5.48
N GLU A 488 -12.80 29.84 -5.27
CA GLU A 488 -13.19 31.00 -6.08
C GLU A 488 -12.58 30.90 -7.48
N HIS A 489 -11.32 30.47 -7.58
CA HIS A 489 -10.69 30.18 -8.86
C HIS A 489 -11.34 28.98 -9.57
N LEU A 490 -11.66 27.92 -8.82
CA LEU A 490 -12.39 26.78 -9.39
C LEU A 490 -13.78 27.19 -9.90
N GLU A 491 -14.48 28.08 -9.20
CA GLU A 491 -15.77 28.62 -9.63
C GLU A 491 -15.65 29.48 -10.91
N GLN A 492 -14.59 30.28 -11.02
CA GLN A 492 -14.27 31.02 -12.25
C GLN A 492 -14.02 30.09 -13.43
N ILE A 493 -13.28 29.00 -13.20
CA ILE A 493 -12.90 27.99 -14.20
C ILE A 493 -14.11 27.16 -14.66
N GLU A 494 -14.96 26.72 -13.73
CA GLU A 494 -16.09 25.81 -14.00
C GLU A 494 -17.43 26.52 -14.22
N GLY A 495 -17.52 27.82 -13.95
CA GLY A 495 -18.76 28.62 -13.99
C GLY A 495 -19.75 28.33 -12.85
N LYS A 496 -19.37 27.49 -11.90
CA LYS A 496 -20.15 27.14 -10.70
C LYS A 496 -19.19 26.66 -9.61
N LYS A 497 -19.53 26.88 -8.34
CA LYS A 497 -18.76 26.37 -7.20
C LYS A 497 -18.73 24.83 -7.17
N PRO A 498 -17.56 24.18 -7.33
CA PRO A 498 -17.45 22.73 -7.19
C PRO A 498 -17.33 22.31 -5.72
N ASN A 499 -17.61 21.04 -5.44
CA ASN A 499 -17.34 20.45 -4.13
C ASN A 499 -15.88 19.99 -4.04
N LEU A 500 -15.19 20.30 -2.95
CA LEU A 500 -13.86 19.76 -2.67
C LEU A 500 -14.00 18.50 -1.83
N ILE A 501 -13.40 17.40 -2.29
CA ILE A 501 -13.38 16.13 -1.54
C ILE A 501 -11.95 15.64 -1.35
N ASN A 502 -11.66 15.10 -0.17
CA ASN A 502 -10.39 14.45 0.11
C ASN A 502 -10.40 13.01 -0.44
N PRO A 503 -9.22 12.36 -0.63
CA PRO A 503 -9.15 10.98 -1.11
C PRO A 503 -10.04 10.00 -0.34
N SER A 504 -10.09 10.08 1.00
CA SER A 504 -10.91 9.20 1.85
C SER A 504 -12.42 9.32 1.63
N ALA A 505 -12.89 10.42 1.04
CA ALA A 505 -14.28 10.65 0.71
C ALA A 505 -14.65 10.14 -0.69
N MET A 506 -13.69 9.67 -1.49
CA MET A 506 -14.00 9.08 -2.80
C MET A 506 -14.83 7.79 -2.63
N PRO A 507 -15.81 7.52 -3.52
CA PRO A 507 -16.63 6.31 -3.47
C PRO A 507 -15.79 5.02 -3.42
N ALA A 508 -14.69 4.94 -4.16
CA ALA A 508 -13.84 3.75 -4.24
C ALA A 508 -13.34 3.24 -2.87
N HIS A 509 -13.11 4.15 -1.91
CA HIS A 509 -12.66 3.79 -0.56
C HIS A 509 -13.79 3.33 0.38
N ASN A 510 -15.04 3.66 0.05
CA ASN A 510 -16.20 3.35 0.87
C ASN A 510 -17.05 2.22 0.27
N GLU A 511 -16.83 1.87 -0.99
CA GLU A 511 -17.57 0.80 -1.67
C GLU A 511 -17.34 -0.57 -1.01
N PRO A 512 -18.40 -1.40 -0.95
CA PRO A 512 -18.33 -2.73 -0.37
C PRO A 512 -17.47 -3.71 -1.16
N PHE A 513 -16.97 -4.70 -0.43
CA PHE A 513 -16.15 -5.78 -0.95
C PHE A 513 -16.93 -6.85 -1.72
N ASP A 514 -18.24 -6.73 -1.85
CA ASP A 514 -19.07 -7.69 -2.57
C ASP A 514 -19.03 -7.51 -4.08
N ASP A 515 -18.17 -6.64 -4.60
CA ASP A 515 -17.82 -6.51 -6.02
C ASP A 515 -16.90 -7.63 -6.52
N TYR A 516 -16.20 -8.28 -5.59
CA TYR A 516 -15.21 -9.31 -5.89
C TYR A 516 -15.27 -10.40 -4.82
N TRP A 517 -15.56 -11.64 -5.21
CA TRP A 517 -15.53 -12.76 -4.27
C TRP A 517 -14.11 -13.30 -4.06
N GLY A 518 -13.79 -13.68 -2.83
CA GLY A 518 -12.44 -14.06 -2.43
C GLY A 518 -11.52 -12.87 -2.17
N GLU A 519 -10.26 -13.16 -1.88
CA GLU A 519 -9.19 -12.18 -1.84
C GLU A 519 -8.68 -11.89 -3.26
N PRO A 520 -8.51 -10.61 -3.64
CA PRO A 520 -7.92 -10.26 -4.92
C PRO A 520 -6.44 -10.70 -4.99
N PRO A 521 -5.90 -10.96 -6.19
CA PRO A 521 -4.47 -11.15 -6.38
C PRO A 521 -3.67 -9.97 -5.86
N GLN A 522 -2.43 -10.23 -5.43
CA GLN A 522 -1.56 -9.23 -4.83
C GLN A 522 -0.38 -8.89 -5.72
N ILE A 523 0.02 -7.62 -5.70
CA ILE A 523 1.33 -7.16 -6.19
C ILE A 523 2.09 -6.66 -4.98
N ALA A 524 3.27 -7.23 -4.74
CA ALA A 524 4.11 -6.86 -3.62
C ALA A 524 5.02 -5.71 -4.01
N VAL A 525 4.86 -4.55 -3.40
CA VAL A 525 5.81 -3.43 -3.53
C VAL A 525 6.80 -3.54 -2.38
N ILE A 526 8.04 -3.92 -2.69
CA ILE A 526 9.12 -4.11 -1.72
C ILE A 526 10.08 -2.92 -1.84
N TYR A 527 10.27 -2.20 -0.74
CA TYR A 527 11.10 -1.00 -0.70
C TYR A 527 12.51 -1.29 -0.17
N ALA A 528 13.53 -0.93 -0.94
CA ALA A 528 14.94 -0.89 -0.55
C ALA A 528 15.39 0.58 -0.49
N LEU A 529 15.42 1.15 0.71
CA LEU A 529 15.61 2.59 0.93
C LEU A 529 16.85 2.86 1.79
N GLY A 530 17.72 3.75 1.33
CA GLY A 530 18.93 4.14 2.04
C GLY A 530 20.15 3.27 1.71
N VAL A 531 21.19 3.38 2.53
CA VAL A 531 22.48 2.70 2.33
C VAL A 531 22.30 1.18 2.34
N CYS A 532 23.01 0.49 1.44
CA CYS A 532 23.14 -0.96 1.48
C CYS A 532 23.96 -1.36 2.70
N ASP A 533 23.29 -1.89 3.72
CA ASP A 533 23.90 -2.40 4.94
C ASP A 533 23.17 -3.68 5.36
N LEU A 534 23.84 -4.54 6.12
CA LEU A 534 23.32 -5.84 6.52
C LEU A 534 22.08 -5.71 7.41
N ASP A 535 22.08 -4.76 8.34
CA ASP A 535 21.10 -4.65 9.43
C ASP A 535 20.53 -3.23 9.58
N ALA A 536 21.29 -2.20 9.21
CA ALA A 536 20.83 -0.82 9.06
C ALA A 536 20.44 -0.50 7.60
N GLY A 537 20.03 0.74 7.33
CA GLY A 537 19.68 1.18 5.97
C GLY A 537 18.61 0.29 5.33
N ILE A 538 18.94 -0.40 4.24
CA ILE A 538 18.02 -1.35 3.59
C ILE A 538 17.77 -2.62 4.43
N GLY A 539 18.65 -2.94 5.39
CA GLY A 539 18.57 -4.11 6.25
C GLY A 539 18.59 -5.42 5.46
N ALA A 540 19.65 -5.67 4.71
CA ALA A 540 19.75 -6.76 3.72
C ALA A 540 19.37 -8.14 4.25
N ARG A 541 19.71 -8.48 5.50
CA ARG A 541 19.33 -9.78 6.10
C ARG A 541 17.81 -9.94 6.18
N HIS A 542 17.12 -8.91 6.65
CA HIS A 542 15.66 -8.92 6.75
C HIS A 542 15.00 -8.79 5.37
N LEU A 543 15.51 -7.89 4.52
CA LEU A 543 14.95 -7.61 3.20
C LEU A 543 15.03 -8.83 2.28
N SER A 544 16.16 -9.54 2.26
CA SER A 544 16.32 -10.78 1.48
C SER A 544 15.33 -11.88 1.92
N HIS A 545 15.03 -11.98 3.22
CA HIS A 545 13.99 -12.88 3.71
C HIS A 545 12.59 -12.47 3.21
N VAL A 546 12.26 -11.18 3.27
CA VAL A 546 10.98 -10.63 2.78
C VAL A 546 10.80 -10.89 1.28
N ILE A 547 11.85 -10.71 0.47
CA ILE A 547 11.81 -10.97 -0.98
C ILE A 547 11.51 -12.45 -1.25
N ARG A 548 12.22 -13.38 -0.59
CA ARG A 548 11.98 -14.82 -0.73
C ARG A 548 10.56 -15.22 -0.32
N GLN A 549 10.05 -14.67 0.79
CA GLN A 549 8.67 -14.89 1.22
C GLN A 549 7.65 -14.39 0.19
N ALA A 550 7.87 -13.23 -0.42
CA ALA A 550 7.00 -12.70 -1.48
C ALA A 550 7.03 -13.58 -2.74
N GLY A 551 8.21 -14.09 -3.11
CA GLY A 551 8.41 -15.06 -4.20
C GLY A 551 7.58 -16.33 -3.97
N GLN A 552 7.67 -16.93 -2.79
CA GLN A 552 6.97 -18.18 -2.44
C GLN A 552 5.46 -18.02 -2.18
N ASN A 553 4.98 -16.80 -1.90
CA ASN A 553 3.57 -16.57 -1.55
C ASN A 553 2.62 -16.63 -2.77
N ARG A 554 1.81 -17.68 -2.89
CA ARG A 554 0.87 -17.89 -4.02
C ARG A 554 -0.15 -16.75 -4.28
N ARG A 555 -0.43 -15.89 -3.29
CA ARG A 555 -1.33 -14.73 -3.45
C ARG A 555 -0.64 -13.57 -4.17
N VAL A 556 0.67 -13.42 -3.98
CA VAL A 556 1.51 -12.46 -4.72
C VAL A 556 1.68 -12.99 -6.14
N LYS A 557 1.44 -12.15 -7.16
CA LYS A 557 1.53 -12.52 -8.57
C LYS A 557 2.74 -11.92 -9.28
N ALA A 558 3.22 -10.79 -8.79
CA ALA A 558 4.48 -10.18 -9.19
C ALA A 558 5.01 -9.29 -8.06
N ILE A 559 6.30 -8.97 -8.15
CA ILE A 559 7.02 -8.10 -7.22
C ILE A 559 7.37 -6.81 -7.96
N VAL A 560 7.15 -5.69 -7.30
CA VAL A 560 7.71 -4.39 -7.68
C VAL A 560 8.77 -4.06 -6.64
N PHE A 561 10.03 -3.95 -7.05
CA PHE A 561 11.15 -3.64 -6.16
C PHE A 561 11.52 -2.16 -6.29
N ARG A 562 11.09 -1.34 -5.33
CA ARG A 562 11.35 0.11 -5.32
C ARG A 562 12.68 0.38 -4.64
N VAL A 563 13.67 0.83 -5.41
CA VAL A 563 15.03 1.10 -4.94
C VAL A 563 15.27 2.61 -4.87
N ASP A 564 15.64 3.12 -3.70
CA ASP A 564 16.18 4.49 -3.55
C ASP A 564 17.41 4.42 -2.62
N SER A 565 18.55 4.03 -3.21
CA SER A 565 19.78 3.68 -2.52
C SER A 565 21.03 4.21 -3.25
N PRO A 566 21.95 4.90 -2.54
CA PRO A 566 23.26 5.28 -3.09
C PRO A 566 24.26 4.11 -3.14
N GLY A 567 23.83 2.91 -2.71
CA GLY A 567 24.70 1.75 -2.50
C GLY A 567 25.24 1.67 -1.08
N GLY A 568 26.36 0.96 -0.91
CA GLY A 568 26.95 0.68 0.40
C GLY A 568 27.77 -0.60 0.36
N ASP A 569 27.60 -1.44 1.37
CA ASP A 569 28.30 -2.71 1.53
C ASP A 569 27.98 -3.69 0.38
N ALA A 570 29.04 -4.32 -0.15
CA ALA A 570 28.95 -5.24 -1.28
C ALA A 570 28.24 -6.54 -0.89
N LEU A 571 28.54 -7.09 0.30
CA LEU A 571 27.91 -8.31 0.78
C LEU A 571 26.40 -8.13 1.01
N ALA A 572 26.00 -7.01 1.62
CA ALA A 572 24.61 -6.64 1.81
C ALA A 572 23.87 -6.52 0.47
N SER A 573 24.52 -5.91 -0.52
CA SER A 573 23.97 -5.76 -1.87
C SER A 573 23.81 -7.12 -2.55
N ASP A 574 24.83 -7.96 -2.51
CA ASP A 574 24.80 -9.29 -3.13
C ASP A 574 23.72 -10.19 -2.52
N LEU A 575 23.57 -10.18 -1.18
CA LEU A 575 22.56 -10.96 -0.47
C LEU A 575 21.13 -10.62 -0.94
N VAL A 576 20.85 -9.34 -1.22
CA VAL A 576 19.56 -8.87 -1.70
C VAL A 576 19.39 -9.16 -3.19
N ALA A 577 20.44 -8.95 -4.00
CA ALA A 577 20.42 -9.26 -5.42
C ALA A 577 20.12 -10.75 -5.68
N GLU A 578 20.76 -11.65 -4.94
CA GLU A 578 20.53 -13.08 -5.03
C GLU A 578 19.10 -13.48 -4.62
N ALA A 579 18.57 -12.88 -3.55
CA ALA A 579 17.17 -13.11 -3.17
C ALA A 579 16.19 -12.62 -4.25
N LEU A 580 16.51 -11.50 -4.92
CA LEU A 580 15.72 -10.97 -6.02
C LEU A 580 15.76 -11.91 -7.24
N ARG A 581 16.95 -12.43 -7.58
CA ARG A 581 17.15 -13.42 -8.64
C ARG A 581 16.35 -14.69 -8.40
N GLU A 582 16.41 -15.23 -7.18
CA GLU A 582 15.60 -16.39 -6.76
C GLU A 582 14.09 -16.11 -6.91
N ALA A 583 13.62 -14.92 -6.50
CA ALA A 583 12.22 -14.56 -6.64
C ALA A 583 11.78 -14.39 -8.11
N GLY A 584 12.68 -13.88 -8.97
CA GLY A 584 12.50 -13.75 -10.42
C GLY A 584 12.27 -15.08 -11.14
N GLN A 585 12.84 -16.18 -10.63
CA GLN A 585 12.61 -17.53 -11.18
C GLN A 585 11.16 -18.01 -10.98
N GLU A 586 10.46 -17.50 -9.97
CA GLU A 586 9.08 -17.89 -9.63
C GLU A 586 8.04 -16.93 -10.21
N LYS A 587 8.38 -15.62 -10.30
CA LYS A 587 7.44 -14.54 -10.62
C LYS A 587 8.13 -13.34 -11.25
N PRO A 588 7.40 -12.54 -12.04
CA PRO A 588 7.91 -11.28 -12.54
C PRO A 588 8.33 -10.32 -11.41
N VAL A 589 9.51 -9.75 -11.54
CA VAL A 589 10.12 -8.72 -10.69
C VAL A 589 10.37 -7.48 -11.55
N ILE A 590 9.64 -6.40 -11.26
CA ILE A 590 9.82 -5.10 -11.90
C ILE A 590 10.53 -4.17 -10.93
N VAL A 591 11.74 -3.72 -11.26
CA VAL A 591 12.47 -2.74 -10.47
C VAL A 591 12.01 -1.35 -10.84
N SER A 592 11.77 -0.51 -9.83
CA SER A 592 11.52 0.92 -9.99
C SER A 592 12.58 1.68 -9.22
N GLN A 593 13.45 2.38 -9.93
CA GLN A 593 14.49 3.22 -9.33
C GLN A 593 13.91 4.59 -8.98
N GLY A 594 14.20 5.04 -7.76
CA GLY A 594 13.79 6.31 -7.21
C GLY A 594 14.78 7.42 -7.54
N THR A 595 15.15 8.21 -6.54
CA THR A 595 16.08 9.33 -6.74
C THR A 595 17.47 8.82 -7.12
N VAL A 596 17.94 7.80 -6.41
CA VAL A 596 19.23 7.17 -6.66
C VAL A 596 19.10 5.66 -6.60
N ALA A 597 19.75 4.95 -7.52
CA ALA A 597 19.90 3.50 -7.51
C ALA A 597 21.28 3.17 -8.12
N ALA A 598 22.33 3.62 -7.43
CA ALA A 598 23.70 3.59 -7.92
C ALA A 598 24.58 2.73 -7.00
N SER A 599 25.72 2.24 -7.49
CA SER A 599 26.65 1.39 -6.75
C SER A 599 25.92 0.12 -6.27
N GLY A 600 25.99 -0.23 -4.99
CA GLY A 600 25.17 -1.29 -4.39
C GLY A 600 23.66 -1.17 -4.68
N GLY A 601 23.13 0.04 -4.90
CA GLY A 601 21.74 0.28 -5.31
C GLY A 601 21.44 -0.25 -6.73
N TYR A 602 22.43 -0.17 -7.63
CA TYR A 602 22.34 -0.80 -8.94
C TYR A 602 22.54 -2.32 -8.85
N TRP A 603 23.46 -2.77 -7.98
CA TRP A 603 23.71 -4.19 -7.72
C TRP A 603 22.42 -4.92 -7.29
N ILE A 604 21.64 -4.34 -6.38
CA ILE A 604 20.34 -4.93 -5.98
C ILE A 604 19.24 -4.81 -7.04
N SER A 605 19.46 -4.04 -8.11
CA SER A 605 18.50 -3.81 -9.20
C SER A 605 18.74 -4.71 -10.42
N MET A 606 19.98 -5.15 -10.65
CA MET A 606 20.43 -5.68 -11.95
C MET A 606 19.70 -6.96 -12.43
N TYR A 607 19.16 -7.76 -11.51
CA TYR A 607 18.41 -8.99 -11.83
C TYR A 607 16.89 -8.79 -11.99
N GLY A 608 16.41 -7.56 -12.05
CA GLY A 608 15.00 -7.30 -12.39
C GLY A 608 14.68 -7.70 -13.84
N ASP A 609 13.51 -8.32 -14.06
CA ASP A 609 13.03 -8.59 -15.44
C ASP A 609 12.85 -7.32 -16.25
N THR A 610 12.60 -6.21 -15.55
CA THR A 610 12.59 -4.86 -16.11
C THR A 610 13.02 -3.87 -15.05
N ILE A 611 13.90 -2.95 -15.40
CA ILE A 611 14.36 -1.82 -14.59
C ILE A 611 13.76 -0.55 -15.18
N LEU A 612 12.95 0.13 -14.38
CA LEU A 612 12.40 1.44 -14.70
C LEU A 612 13.14 2.52 -13.90
N ALA A 613 13.43 3.65 -14.53
CA ALA A 613 13.99 4.82 -13.86
C ALA A 613 13.27 6.10 -14.31
N ALA A 614 13.19 7.09 -13.42
CA ALA A 614 12.79 8.43 -13.84
C ALA A 614 13.93 9.05 -14.67
N PRO A 615 13.64 10.02 -15.57
CA PRO A 615 14.68 10.69 -16.36
C PRO A 615 15.81 11.28 -15.50
N ASN A 616 15.44 11.77 -14.32
CA ASN A 616 16.32 12.40 -13.34
C ASN A 616 16.76 11.47 -12.19
N THR A 617 16.56 10.16 -12.32
CA THR A 617 17.19 9.16 -11.44
C THR A 617 18.70 9.16 -11.67
N ILE A 618 19.49 8.98 -10.61
CA ILE A 618 20.93 8.71 -10.70
C ILE A 618 21.16 7.21 -10.52
N THR A 619 21.71 6.54 -11.53
CA THR A 619 21.90 5.08 -11.57
C THR A 619 23.32 4.71 -11.97
N GLY A 620 23.60 3.41 -12.11
CA GLY A 620 24.93 2.90 -12.47
C GLY A 620 25.90 2.95 -11.29
N SER A 621 27.02 3.66 -11.44
CA SER A 621 28.15 3.65 -10.49
C SER A 621 28.69 2.26 -10.19
N ILE A 622 28.72 1.40 -11.21
CA ILE A 622 29.28 0.05 -11.12
C ILE A 622 30.78 0.19 -10.93
N GLY A 623 31.23 0.01 -9.69
CA GLY A 623 32.56 0.41 -9.24
C GLY A 623 32.68 0.32 -7.73
N VAL A 624 33.91 0.15 -7.24
CA VAL A 624 34.21 0.03 -5.81
C VAL A 624 35.08 1.19 -5.34
N ILE A 625 34.94 1.55 -4.08
CA ILE A 625 35.78 2.57 -3.46
C ILE A 625 35.89 2.30 -1.97
N ASN A 626 37.05 2.61 -1.41
CA ASN A 626 37.26 2.62 0.03
C ASN A 626 38.19 3.79 0.42
N GLY A 627 38.19 4.16 1.70
CA GLY A 627 38.99 5.25 2.22
C GLY A 627 39.64 4.86 3.55
N TRP A 628 40.93 5.13 3.68
CA TRP A 628 41.68 4.86 4.90
C TRP A 628 42.12 6.16 5.56
N PHE A 629 41.46 6.52 6.66
CA PHE A 629 41.79 7.69 7.45
C PHE A 629 42.84 7.33 8.49
N TYR A 630 43.92 8.11 8.54
CA TYR A 630 45.03 7.84 9.46
C TYR A 630 45.55 9.11 10.14
N ASP A 631 46.15 8.92 11.30
CA ASP A 631 46.82 9.97 12.05
C ASP A 631 48.14 10.35 11.36
N LYS A 632 48.21 11.61 10.91
CA LYS A 632 49.39 12.24 10.32
C LYS A 632 49.93 13.35 11.24
N GLY A 633 49.61 13.28 12.54
CA GLY A 633 49.98 14.28 13.55
C GLY A 633 48.78 15.01 14.18
N PHE A 634 47.56 14.53 13.99
CA PHE A 634 46.38 14.98 14.71
C PHE A 634 46.52 14.70 16.21
N LYS A 635 46.89 13.46 16.59
CA LYS A 635 47.03 13.09 18.00
C LYS A 635 48.07 13.95 18.71
N GLU A 636 49.21 14.20 18.07
CA GLU A 636 50.26 15.09 18.61
C GLU A 636 49.71 16.49 18.91
N LYS A 637 48.97 17.09 17.98
CA LYS A 637 48.38 18.44 18.14
C LYS A 637 47.41 18.54 19.30
N ILE A 638 46.69 17.46 19.62
CA ILE A 638 45.71 17.43 20.71
C ILE A 638 46.24 16.75 21.99
N GLY A 639 47.52 16.42 22.03
CA GLY A 639 48.17 15.83 23.22
C GLY A 639 47.79 14.37 23.49
N LEU A 640 47.39 13.60 22.46
CA LEU A 640 47.19 12.16 22.55
C LEU A 640 48.45 11.41 22.13
N SER A 641 48.73 10.31 22.82
CA SER A 641 49.80 9.36 22.49
C SER A 641 49.23 7.97 22.38
N THR A 642 49.94 7.09 21.67
CA THR A 642 49.54 5.69 21.59
C THR A 642 50.75 4.78 21.69
N ASP A 643 50.58 3.71 22.47
CA ASP A 643 51.55 2.64 22.65
C ASP A 643 50.82 1.32 22.45
N LEU A 644 51.45 0.34 21.80
CA LEU A 644 50.82 -0.90 21.41
C LEU A 644 51.77 -2.08 21.51
N VAL A 645 51.20 -3.23 21.86
CA VAL A 645 51.84 -4.53 21.71
C VAL A 645 51.06 -5.31 20.67
N LYS A 646 51.75 -5.87 19.68
CA LYS A 646 51.10 -6.64 18.62
C LYS A 646 51.76 -7.99 18.38
N ARG A 647 50.95 -8.97 18.02
CA ARG A 647 51.38 -10.28 17.50
C ARG A 647 50.64 -10.53 16.20
N GLY A 648 51.40 -10.73 15.12
CA GLY A 648 50.91 -10.73 13.74
C GLY A 648 51.18 -9.39 13.05
N ASN A 649 51.60 -9.43 11.79
CA ASN A 649 52.07 -8.24 11.07
C ASN A 649 50.98 -7.18 10.89
N PHE A 650 49.74 -7.63 10.65
CA PHE A 650 48.56 -6.80 10.36
C PHE A 650 47.69 -6.49 11.59
N ALA A 651 48.10 -6.89 12.80
CA ALA A 651 47.25 -6.80 13.99
C ALA A 651 46.95 -5.36 14.43
N ASP A 652 47.69 -4.38 13.93
CA ASP A 652 47.46 -2.95 14.13
C ASP A 652 46.64 -2.30 12.99
N LEU A 653 46.21 -3.05 11.97
CA LEU A 653 45.30 -2.52 10.95
C LEU A 653 43.98 -2.12 11.61
N GLY A 654 43.72 -0.81 11.60
CA GLY A 654 42.56 -0.21 12.22
C GLY A 654 42.75 0.09 13.71
N PHE A 655 43.89 -0.25 14.31
CA PHE A 655 44.20 0.25 15.64
C PHE A 655 44.36 1.78 15.60
N GLY A 656 43.70 2.46 16.54
CA GLY A 656 43.70 3.91 16.65
C GLY A 656 42.48 4.43 17.37
N ILE A 657 42.11 5.68 17.12
CA ILE A 657 41.06 6.38 17.87
C ILE A 657 39.77 6.51 17.03
N LEU A 658 38.62 6.49 17.69
CA LEU A 658 37.36 6.87 17.08
C LEU A 658 37.15 8.37 17.31
N LEU A 659 36.96 9.15 16.24
CA LEU A 659 36.66 10.57 16.37
C LEU A 659 35.21 10.76 16.85
N PRO A 660 34.96 11.26 18.09
CA PRO A 660 33.66 11.19 18.75
C PRO A 660 32.55 12.00 18.07
N LEU A 661 32.90 13.00 17.25
CA LEU A 661 31.94 13.89 16.60
C LEU A 661 31.55 13.46 15.18
N VAL A 662 32.37 12.62 14.52
CA VAL A 662 32.18 12.24 13.11
C VAL A 662 32.12 10.73 12.89
N ASN A 663 32.29 9.92 13.96
CA ASN A 663 32.26 8.46 13.93
C ASN A 663 33.21 7.83 12.88
N ILE A 664 34.31 8.53 12.57
CA ILE A 664 35.37 8.05 11.69
C ILE A 664 36.45 7.44 12.57
N ARG A 665 36.88 6.22 12.21
CA ARG A 665 38.02 5.57 12.84
C ARG A 665 39.29 6.11 12.21
N LEU A 666 40.13 6.73 13.03
CA LEU A 666 41.42 7.28 12.64
C LEU A 666 42.50 6.27 13.04
N ALA A 667 43.01 5.55 12.04
CA ALA A 667 44.09 4.59 12.26
C ALA A 667 45.38 5.30 12.70
N ASP A 668 46.21 4.64 13.49
CA ASP A 668 47.44 5.26 14.02
C ASP A 668 48.52 5.54 12.98
N ARG A 669 48.45 4.88 11.82
CA ARG A 669 49.40 5.02 10.72
C ARG A 669 48.72 4.80 9.38
N ASN A 670 49.40 5.25 8.33
CA ASN A 670 49.00 4.87 6.97
C ASN A 670 49.28 3.38 6.70
N LEU A 671 48.67 2.87 5.63
CA LEU A 671 48.95 1.56 5.06
C LEU A 671 50.40 1.50 4.57
N THR A 672 51.02 0.33 4.70
CA THR A 672 52.25 0.02 3.96
C THR A 672 51.90 -0.30 2.51
N GLU A 673 52.90 -0.29 1.62
CA GLU A 673 52.73 -0.69 0.21
C GLU A 673 52.15 -2.11 0.09
N GLU A 674 52.62 -3.05 0.92
CA GLU A 674 52.12 -4.43 0.92
C GLU A 674 50.64 -4.48 1.35
N GLU A 675 50.27 -3.75 2.40
CA GLU A 675 48.89 -3.68 2.88
C GLU A 675 47.97 -3.01 1.86
N PHE A 676 48.45 -1.96 1.18
CA PHE A 676 47.73 -1.28 0.10
C PHE A 676 47.45 -2.23 -1.06
N GLU A 677 48.45 -2.96 -1.55
CA GLU A 677 48.27 -3.91 -2.66
C GLU A 677 47.35 -5.08 -2.29
N ILE A 678 47.35 -5.53 -1.02
CA ILE A 678 46.38 -6.51 -0.52
C ILE A 678 44.95 -5.95 -0.59
N MET A 679 44.72 -4.73 -0.08
CA MET A 679 43.39 -4.11 -0.10
C MET A 679 42.91 -3.80 -1.52
N LYS A 680 43.83 -3.41 -2.41
CA LYS A 680 43.56 -3.22 -3.84
C LYS A 680 43.16 -4.50 -4.54
N ALA A 681 43.88 -5.61 -4.30
CA ALA A 681 43.52 -6.91 -4.87
C ALA A 681 42.12 -7.35 -4.42
N GLN A 682 41.77 -7.13 -3.15
CA GLN A 682 40.42 -7.40 -2.64
C GLN A 682 39.35 -6.51 -3.28
N GLY A 683 39.61 -5.19 -3.38
CA GLY A 683 38.71 -4.26 -4.04
C GLY A 683 38.47 -4.63 -5.50
N MET A 684 39.53 -4.92 -6.25
CA MET A 684 39.43 -5.33 -7.66
C MET A 684 38.67 -6.64 -7.84
N ALA A 685 38.84 -7.62 -6.96
CA ALA A 685 38.05 -8.85 -7.01
C ALA A 685 36.54 -8.58 -6.82
N ILE A 686 36.17 -7.67 -5.92
CA ILE A 686 34.76 -7.25 -5.75
C ILE A 686 34.26 -6.49 -6.98
N TYR A 687 35.11 -5.66 -7.59
CA TYR A 687 34.77 -4.95 -8.82
C TYR A 687 34.50 -5.93 -9.97
N GLU A 688 35.37 -6.91 -10.18
CA GLU A 688 35.22 -7.94 -11.21
C GLU A 688 33.95 -8.77 -10.99
N ASP A 689 33.64 -9.15 -9.75
CA ASP A 689 32.39 -9.85 -9.42
C ASP A 689 31.16 -8.99 -9.69
N PHE A 690 31.18 -7.71 -9.29
CA PHE A 690 30.08 -6.78 -9.56
C PHE A 690 29.88 -6.59 -11.06
N LEU A 691 30.96 -6.37 -11.80
CA LEU A 691 30.94 -6.21 -13.24
C LEU A 691 30.33 -7.43 -13.93
N ALA A 692 30.81 -8.63 -13.58
CA ALA A 692 30.33 -9.88 -14.15
C ALA A 692 28.84 -10.12 -13.87
N LYS A 693 28.40 -9.87 -12.63
CA LYS A 693 26.99 -10.04 -12.25
C LYS A 693 26.08 -8.98 -12.87
N ALA A 694 26.55 -7.74 -12.99
CA ALA A 694 25.82 -6.72 -13.71
C ALA A 694 25.69 -7.10 -15.19
N ALA A 695 26.77 -7.55 -15.83
CA ALA A 695 26.77 -8.02 -17.21
C ALA A 695 25.79 -9.19 -17.40
N GLU A 696 25.83 -10.20 -16.52
CA GLU A 696 24.87 -11.32 -16.50
C GLU A 696 23.42 -10.82 -16.37
N GLY A 697 23.13 -9.96 -15.38
CA GLY A 697 21.78 -9.46 -15.12
C GLY A 697 21.22 -8.60 -16.25
N ARG A 698 22.08 -7.96 -17.04
CA ARG A 698 21.68 -7.14 -18.20
C ARG A 698 21.80 -7.86 -19.55
N GLY A 699 22.29 -9.10 -19.56
CA GLY A 699 22.54 -9.85 -20.78
C GLY A 699 23.59 -9.20 -21.70
N MET A 700 24.58 -8.54 -21.11
CA MET A 700 25.69 -7.87 -21.78
C MET A 700 26.98 -8.69 -21.63
N ASP A 701 27.93 -8.49 -22.54
CA ASP A 701 29.29 -8.99 -22.36
C ASP A 701 30.04 -8.13 -21.33
N CYS A 702 30.99 -8.73 -20.58
CA CYS A 702 31.74 -8.01 -19.56
C CYS A 702 32.53 -6.82 -20.14
N GLU A 703 33.04 -6.91 -21.37
CA GLU A 703 33.76 -5.83 -22.04
C GLU A 703 32.84 -4.64 -22.36
N GLU A 704 31.60 -4.92 -22.77
CA GLU A 704 30.58 -3.89 -23.01
C GLU A 704 30.17 -3.23 -21.69
N MET A 705 29.91 -4.03 -20.65
CA MET A 705 29.59 -3.52 -19.32
C MET A 705 30.73 -2.64 -18.77
N GLU A 706 31.98 -3.04 -18.97
CA GLU A 706 33.17 -2.31 -18.51
C GLU A 706 33.23 -0.89 -19.09
N ALA A 707 32.83 -0.71 -20.36
CA ALA A 707 32.80 0.59 -21.03
C ALA A 707 31.81 1.58 -20.37
N TYR A 708 30.76 1.07 -19.75
CA TYR A 708 29.73 1.86 -19.05
C TYR A 708 29.91 1.88 -17.53
N ALA A 709 30.76 1.01 -17.00
CA ALA A 709 31.07 0.87 -15.58
C ALA A 709 32.12 1.89 -15.13
N GLN A 710 33.25 1.44 -14.56
CA GLN A 710 34.32 2.32 -14.09
C GLN A 710 33.85 3.35 -13.03
N GLY A 711 32.81 3.00 -12.27
CA GLY A 711 32.24 3.83 -11.22
C GLY A 711 31.38 4.99 -11.69
N ARG A 712 31.12 5.10 -13.00
CA ARG A 712 30.41 6.22 -13.61
C ARG A 712 28.94 6.26 -13.24
N ILE A 713 28.46 7.42 -12.82
CA ILE A 713 27.02 7.65 -12.60
C ILE A 713 26.35 8.01 -13.92
N TRP A 714 25.10 7.58 -14.07
CA TRP A 714 24.27 7.85 -15.25
C TRP A 714 22.93 8.45 -14.83
N SER A 715 22.38 9.34 -15.65
CA SER A 715 20.97 9.71 -15.53
C SER A 715 20.09 8.52 -15.92
N GLY A 716 18.82 8.50 -15.52
CA GLY A 716 17.89 7.45 -15.97
C GLY A 716 17.71 7.46 -17.49
N LEU A 717 17.73 8.64 -18.12
CA LEU A 717 17.71 8.78 -19.58
C LEU A 717 18.93 8.16 -20.25
N ASP A 718 20.14 8.48 -19.78
CA ASP A 718 21.36 7.92 -20.34
C ASP A 718 21.44 6.41 -20.05
N GLY A 719 20.99 5.97 -18.88
CA GLY A 719 20.93 4.55 -18.48
C GLY A 719 20.07 3.70 -19.42
N VAL A 720 18.97 4.25 -19.96
CA VAL A 720 18.18 3.58 -20.99
C VAL A 720 18.94 3.49 -22.31
N ALA A 721 19.63 4.57 -22.71
CA ALA A 721 20.37 4.60 -23.98
C ALA A 721 21.50 3.57 -24.05
N ILE A 722 22.07 3.19 -22.90
CA ILE A 722 23.18 2.22 -22.78
C ILE A 722 22.74 0.85 -22.25
N GLY A 723 21.43 0.63 -22.02
CA GLY A 723 20.88 -0.67 -21.60
C GLY A 723 21.03 -1.03 -20.11
N LEU A 724 21.52 -0.11 -19.27
CA LEU A 724 21.54 -0.31 -17.81
C LEU A 724 20.13 -0.23 -17.19
N VAL A 725 19.22 0.49 -17.84
CA VAL A 725 17.80 0.63 -17.52
C VAL A 725 17.00 0.23 -18.76
N ASP A 726 15.82 -0.36 -18.59
CA ASP A 726 15.00 -0.81 -19.73
C ASP A 726 14.08 0.28 -20.27
N GLU A 727 13.36 0.99 -19.39
CA GLU A 727 12.43 2.04 -19.80
C GLU A 727 12.38 3.21 -18.80
N ILE A 728 11.97 4.37 -19.31
CA ILE A 728 11.63 5.50 -18.45
C ILE A 728 10.26 5.25 -17.81
N GLY A 729 10.21 5.29 -16.48
CA GLY A 729 8.99 5.04 -15.73
C GLY A 729 9.16 5.13 -14.22
N GLY A 730 8.03 5.24 -13.52
CA GLY A 730 7.96 5.33 -12.07
C GLY A 730 7.36 4.10 -11.40
N LEU A 731 6.96 4.28 -10.14
CA LEU A 731 6.29 3.26 -9.32
C LEU A 731 4.94 2.86 -9.92
N ALA A 732 4.18 3.82 -10.47
CA ALA A 732 2.90 3.54 -11.12
C ALA A 732 3.06 2.65 -12.37
N ASP A 733 4.08 2.92 -13.17
CA ASP A 733 4.41 2.13 -14.37
C ASP A 733 4.92 0.74 -13.99
N ALA A 734 5.74 0.63 -12.93
CA ALA A 734 6.20 -0.65 -12.42
C ALA A 734 5.04 -1.53 -11.95
N ILE A 735 4.07 -0.96 -11.23
CA ILE A 735 2.86 -1.66 -10.79
C ILE A 735 2.01 -2.09 -12.00
N ARG A 736 1.86 -1.22 -13.01
CA ARG A 736 1.14 -1.55 -14.25
C ARG A 736 1.81 -2.72 -14.97
N MET A 737 3.10 -2.65 -15.20
CA MET A 737 3.88 -3.69 -15.88
C MET A 737 3.89 -5.00 -15.09
N ALA A 738 4.01 -4.94 -13.76
CA ALA A 738 3.93 -6.11 -12.90
C ALA A 738 2.59 -6.84 -13.05
N ARG A 739 1.48 -6.10 -13.21
CA ARG A 739 0.16 -6.69 -13.48
C ARG A 739 0.10 -7.35 -14.86
N GLU A 740 0.65 -6.70 -15.87
CA GLU A 740 0.70 -7.21 -17.25
C GLU A 740 1.54 -8.49 -17.35
N LYS A 741 2.78 -8.48 -16.84
CA LYS A 741 3.65 -9.66 -16.83
C LYS A 741 3.13 -10.80 -15.95
N ALA A 742 2.34 -10.48 -14.91
CA ALA A 742 1.64 -11.49 -14.11
C ALA A 742 0.44 -12.13 -14.83
N GLY A 743 0.11 -11.70 -16.06
CA GLY A 743 -1.03 -12.21 -16.82
C GLY A 743 -2.39 -11.83 -16.23
N LEU A 744 -2.46 -10.75 -15.45
CA LEU A 744 -3.71 -10.31 -14.83
C LEU A 744 -4.60 -9.58 -15.85
N PRO A 745 -5.87 -9.96 -16.02
CA PRO A 745 -6.79 -9.30 -16.94
C PRO A 745 -6.88 -7.77 -16.72
N PRO A 746 -7.03 -6.99 -17.80
CA PRO A 746 -7.32 -5.57 -17.71
C PRO A 746 -8.56 -5.31 -16.83
N GLY A 747 -8.45 -4.35 -15.92
CA GLY A 747 -9.54 -4.02 -14.98
C GLY A 747 -9.72 -4.99 -13.81
N GLU A 748 -8.93 -6.07 -13.71
CA GLU A 748 -8.97 -6.94 -12.53
C GLU A 748 -8.59 -6.16 -11.26
N LYS A 749 -9.34 -6.36 -10.19
CA LYS A 749 -9.04 -5.78 -8.88
C LYS A 749 -7.80 -6.45 -8.32
N VAL A 750 -6.82 -5.64 -7.95
CA VAL A 750 -5.53 -6.08 -7.41
C VAL A 750 -5.30 -5.36 -6.09
N ARG A 751 -4.77 -6.07 -5.10
CA ARG A 751 -4.35 -5.47 -3.85
C ARG A 751 -2.85 -5.21 -3.87
N ILE A 752 -2.47 -3.94 -3.74
CA ILE A 752 -1.06 -3.58 -3.50
C ILE A 752 -0.75 -3.88 -2.04
N VAL A 753 0.33 -4.62 -1.79
CA VAL A 753 0.84 -4.91 -0.45
C VAL A 753 2.27 -4.40 -0.35
N GLU A 754 2.54 -3.58 0.66
CA GLU A 754 3.81 -2.87 0.79
C GLU A 754 4.70 -3.53 1.86
N PHE A 755 5.98 -3.69 1.53
CA PHE A 755 6.98 -4.34 2.37
C PHE A 755 8.29 -3.55 2.46
N PRO A 756 9.04 -3.68 3.58
CA PRO A 756 8.61 -4.33 4.81
C PRO A 756 7.49 -3.53 5.49
N ALA A 757 6.59 -4.26 6.17
CA ALA A 757 5.44 -3.65 6.84
C ALA A 757 5.93 -2.67 7.91
N MET A 758 5.47 -1.42 7.83
CA MET A 758 5.75 -0.45 8.88
C MET A 758 5.08 -0.89 10.19
N GLY A 759 5.73 -0.57 11.32
CA GLY A 759 5.16 -0.81 12.63
C GLY A 759 3.79 -0.15 12.82
N GLY A 760 3.05 -0.59 13.83
CA GLY A 760 1.73 -0.03 14.13
C GLY A 760 1.76 1.48 14.42
N PHE A 761 2.82 1.95 15.05
CA PHE A 761 2.98 3.32 15.55
C PHE A 761 4.38 3.84 15.24
N THR A 762 4.55 5.15 15.22
CA THR A 762 5.88 5.77 15.27
C THR A 762 6.63 5.29 16.52
N SER A 763 7.95 5.25 16.51
CA SER A 763 8.74 4.85 17.68
C SER A 763 8.39 5.67 18.93
N THR A 764 8.11 6.97 18.74
CA THR A 764 7.68 7.90 19.79
C THR A 764 6.27 7.61 20.30
N ALA A 765 5.28 7.41 19.42
CA ALA A 765 3.91 7.09 19.83
C ALA A 765 3.79 5.68 20.43
N GLY A 766 4.58 4.73 19.92
CA GLY A 766 4.73 3.39 20.49
C GLY A 766 5.26 3.46 21.92
N ALA A 767 6.32 4.23 22.18
CA ALA A 767 6.83 4.44 23.53
C ALA A 767 5.80 5.08 24.48
N ILE A 768 4.97 6.00 23.99
CA ILE A 768 3.88 6.63 24.76
C ILE A 768 2.76 5.61 25.07
N MET A 769 2.33 4.83 24.07
CA MET A 769 1.31 3.79 24.26
C MET A 769 1.80 2.66 25.18
N THR A 770 3.06 2.24 25.04
CA THR A 770 3.71 1.25 25.90
C THR A 770 3.76 1.72 27.36
N ARG A 771 4.02 3.03 27.61
CA ARG A 771 3.89 3.64 28.94
C ARG A 771 2.44 3.68 29.45
N LEU A 772 1.46 3.97 28.59
CA LEU A 772 0.03 3.99 28.94
C LEU A 772 -0.53 2.60 29.30
N PHE A 773 -0.03 1.54 28.67
CA PHE A 773 -0.48 0.16 28.89
C PHE A 773 0.41 -0.64 29.85
N GLY A 774 1.34 0.00 30.56
CA GLY A 774 2.10 -0.60 31.66
C GLY A 774 3.02 -1.77 31.25
N VAL A 775 3.37 -1.88 29.97
CA VAL A 775 4.33 -2.89 29.50
C VAL A 775 5.70 -2.23 29.49
N GLU A 776 6.58 -2.60 30.42
CA GLU A 776 7.96 -2.11 30.38
C GLU A 776 8.67 -2.74 29.18
N LYS A 777 9.08 -1.89 28.23
CA LYS A 777 10.01 -2.29 27.17
C LYS A 777 11.41 -2.27 27.79
N GLU A 778 12.18 -3.34 27.56
CA GLU A 778 13.62 -3.34 27.84
C GLU A 778 14.24 -2.07 27.25
N THR A 779 14.76 -1.23 28.14
CA THR A 779 15.32 0.07 27.80
C THR A 779 16.64 -0.12 27.08
N ASP A 780 16.80 0.60 25.97
CA ASP A 780 18.07 0.76 25.28
C ASP A 780 19.15 1.22 26.30
N PRO A 781 20.25 0.46 26.49
CA PRO A 781 21.30 0.80 27.44
C PRO A 781 21.87 2.20 27.24
N LEU A 782 21.93 2.67 25.99
CA LEU A 782 22.41 4.01 25.65
C LEU A 782 21.46 5.09 26.18
N LEU A 783 20.15 4.82 26.14
CA LEU A 783 19.14 5.76 26.64
C LEU A 783 19.16 5.85 28.17
N GLU A 784 19.44 4.74 28.87
CA GLU A 784 19.64 4.77 30.32
C GLU A 784 20.94 5.47 30.70
N GLU A 785 22.00 5.30 29.92
CA GLU A 785 23.24 6.04 30.15
C GLU A 785 23.05 7.55 29.93
N VAL A 786 22.36 7.96 28.87
CA VAL A 786 22.04 9.37 28.62
C VAL A 786 21.17 9.95 29.75
N LYS A 787 20.14 9.22 30.20
CA LYS A 787 19.29 9.63 31.34
C LYS A 787 20.08 9.71 32.64
N PHE A 788 20.98 8.76 32.88
CA PHE A 788 21.85 8.74 34.05
C PHE A 788 22.76 9.96 34.05
N ARG A 789 23.43 10.24 32.93
CA ARG A 789 24.31 11.42 32.78
C ARG A 789 23.56 12.74 32.87
N THR A 790 22.32 12.82 32.38
CA THR A 790 21.51 14.04 32.53
C THR A 790 21.00 14.25 33.95
N ARG A 791 20.68 13.17 34.68
CA ARG A 791 20.24 13.27 36.08
C ARG A 791 21.36 13.60 37.06
N HIS A 792 22.60 13.20 36.74
CA HIS A 792 23.78 13.40 37.58
C HIS A 792 24.76 14.41 36.94
N ASN A 793 24.24 15.33 36.12
CA ASN A 793 25.06 16.33 35.44
C ASN A 793 25.66 17.30 36.45
N GLY A 794 27.00 17.35 36.53
CA GLY A 794 27.74 18.17 37.49
C GLY A 794 28.10 17.46 38.80
N GLU A 795 27.73 16.19 38.97
CA GLU A 795 28.17 15.35 40.09
C GLU A 795 29.40 14.53 39.69
N PRO A 796 30.42 14.39 40.56
CA PRO A 796 31.58 13.55 40.28
C PRO A 796 31.16 12.07 40.22
N LEU A 797 31.39 11.43 39.08
CA LEU A 797 31.11 10.01 38.87
C LEU A 797 32.01 9.16 39.80
N PRO A 798 31.45 8.30 40.68
CA PRO A 798 32.25 7.29 41.35
C PRO A 798 32.77 6.29 40.31
N VAL A 799 34.09 6.05 40.35
CA VAL A 799 34.80 5.12 39.47
C VAL A 799 34.10 3.75 39.49
N LEU A 800 33.73 3.25 38.30
CA LEU A 800 33.13 1.93 38.11
C LEU A 800 34.03 0.83 38.70
N PRO A 801 33.49 -0.17 39.43
CA PRO A 801 34.25 -1.34 39.85
C PRO A 801 34.76 -2.13 38.64
N LEU A 802 35.97 -2.68 38.77
CA LEU A 802 36.70 -3.45 37.73
C LEU A 802 35.97 -4.69 37.19
N GLU A 803 34.81 -5.04 37.73
CA GLU A 803 34.05 -6.27 37.42
C GLU A 803 33.35 -6.23 36.05
N PHE A 804 33.36 -5.07 35.37
CA PHE A 804 32.76 -4.89 34.04
C PHE A 804 33.78 -4.69 32.90
N THR A 805 35.07 -4.95 33.13
CA THR A 805 36.09 -4.88 32.08
C THR A 805 36.80 -6.22 31.85
N MET A 806 36.32 -6.92 30.82
CA MET A 806 36.91 -8.00 29.99
C MET A 806 36.57 -9.46 30.31
N PRO A 807 36.42 -10.35 29.28
CA PRO A 807 36.11 -10.12 27.85
C PRO A 807 34.63 -10.35 27.50
#